data_AF-A0A3L6FWZ0-F1
#
_entry.id   AF-A0A3L6FWZ0-F1
#
_cell.length_a   1.000
_cell.length_b   1.000
_cell.length_c   1.000
_cell.angle_alpha   90.00
_cell.angle_beta   90.00
_cell.angle_gamma   90.00
#
_symmetry.space_group_name_H-M   'P 1'
#
loop_
_entity.id
_entity.type
_entity.pdbx_description
1 polymer ?
#
loop_
_entity_poly.entity_id
_entity_poly.type
_entity_poly.pdbx_seq_one_letter_code
_entity_poly.pdbx_strand_id
1 'polypeptide(L)'
;MYCILYLFTAPSFLIVFISCLVDSSKQDPRYSNPRSFSAAAYGIAEVAMAAVATVSSASGLLAMLQEPAPELKLHALDSLNSVVHLFWPEISTSVPTIESLYEDEEFEQRQLAALVVSKVFYYLGELNDSLSYALGAGSLFDVSDDSDYAHALLAKALDEYASIKTRASKAAKGEENIDPRLEAIVERMLEKCILDGKYQQAMGMAVECRRLDKLEEAIVRCDNIQGALSYCINLSHQYVNHREYRFEVLRCIVKIYQTLPNPDYQSICQCLMFLGEPETVASILDTLLSGNKDDALLAYQTAFDLVENENQAFLLNVRNRLASPTPVPSNPDSEPAVQDDQTASTVGTGTEAAGDVQMRDDTAPNGNAHTVDPNEVAHADRLQKIKGILSGETSIQLTLQFLYSHNRSDLLILKTIKQAVEMRNSVCHSSTICANAIMHAGTTVDTFLRENLVYDFSTASALSLAVAPFHKAIVFQEWLSRATNWAKFSATAGLGVIHRGHLQQGRALMAPYLPQSGAVGGGSPYSEGGALYALGLIHANHGEGIKQFLRESLRNTSAEVIQHGACLGLGLAALGTSDEEIYEDIKNVLYTDSAVAGEAAGIGMGLLMVGTASEKASEMLAYAHDTQHEKIIRGLSLGIALTVYGREEEADTLIEQMTRDQDPILRYGGMYALALAYRGTANNKAIHQLLHFAVSDVSDDVRRTAVMAIGFVLYNEPEQVCRILESIARLHYTTSVLEYLSPASSFLN
;
A
#
# COMPACT_ATOMS: atom_id res chain seq x y z
N MET A 1 -3.37 -45.26 20.90
CA MET A 1 -2.67 -44.13 21.52
C MET A 1 -3.07 -42.83 20.82
N TYR A 2 -4.31 -42.33 20.75
CA TYR A 2 -5.60 -42.49 21.42
C TYR A 2 -5.56 -42.53 22.97
N CYS A 3 -6.23 -41.53 23.56
CA CYS A 3 -6.59 -41.25 24.97
C CYS A 3 -5.84 -40.08 25.66
N ILE A 4 -6.65 -39.20 26.27
CA ILE A 4 -6.36 -38.04 27.15
C ILE A 4 -6.03 -36.76 26.33
N LEU A 5 -6.88 -35.73 26.19
CA LEU A 5 -7.91 -35.16 27.06
C LEU A 5 -9.22 -34.90 26.30
N TYR A 6 -10.23 -35.70 26.61
CA TYR A 6 -11.65 -35.38 26.46
C TYR A 6 -12.27 -35.77 27.80
N LEU A 7 -12.43 -34.82 28.72
CA LEU A 7 -13.22 -34.94 29.96
C LEU A 7 -13.17 -33.59 30.67
N PHE A 8 -14.08 -32.69 30.30
CA PHE A 8 -15.08 -32.13 31.21
C PHE A 8 -16.10 -31.34 30.38
N THR A 9 -17.12 -32.10 30.01
CA THR A 9 -18.50 -31.74 29.70
C THR A 9 -18.98 -30.39 30.24
N ALA A 10 -19.57 -29.59 29.35
CA ALA A 10 -20.67 -28.69 29.71
C ALA A 10 -21.83 -29.51 30.32
N PRO A 11 -22.64 -28.96 31.23
CA PRO A 11 -23.81 -28.25 30.72
C PRO A 11 -24.27 -27.03 31.54
N SER A 12 -25.08 -26.20 30.86
CA SER A 12 -26.16 -25.37 31.40
C SER A 12 -25.84 -23.94 31.86
N PHE A 13 -26.23 -22.98 31.01
CA PHE A 13 -27.29 -22.01 31.30
C PHE A 13 -27.54 -21.71 32.80
N LEU A 14 -26.77 -20.79 33.40
CA LEU A 14 -27.23 -19.92 34.50
C LEU A 14 -26.25 -18.79 34.90
N ILE A 15 -25.54 -18.09 34.00
CA ILE A 15 -24.88 -16.80 34.34
C ILE A 15 -25.08 -15.82 33.18
N VAL A 16 -26.27 -15.24 33.08
CA VAL A 16 -26.57 -14.03 32.26
C VAL A 16 -27.20 -12.93 33.12
N PHE A 17 -27.16 -13.01 34.46
CA PHE A 17 -27.82 -11.98 35.30
C PHE A 17 -27.03 -11.45 36.50
N ILE A 18 -25.75 -11.77 36.67
CA ILE A 18 -24.92 -11.20 37.75
C ILE A 18 -23.49 -10.92 37.25
N SER A 19 -23.32 -9.84 36.47
CA SER A 19 -22.03 -9.16 36.28
C SER A 19 -22.17 -7.65 36.03
N CYS A 20 -23.35 -7.07 36.31
CA CYS A 20 -23.57 -5.63 36.28
C CYS A 20 -23.55 -4.95 37.67
N LEU A 21 -22.97 -5.54 38.72
CA LEU A 21 -23.09 -4.94 40.06
C LEU A 21 -21.91 -5.01 41.04
N VAL A 22 -20.71 -5.46 40.66
CA VAL A 22 -19.55 -5.37 41.58
C VAL A 22 -18.26 -5.12 40.81
N ASP A 23 -17.93 -3.84 40.56
CA ASP A 23 -16.53 -3.43 40.39
C ASP A 23 -16.30 -1.94 40.72
N SER A 24 -16.85 -1.51 41.87
CA SER A 24 -16.30 -0.39 42.63
C SER A 24 -15.56 -0.96 43.83
N SER A 25 -14.26 -1.24 43.70
CA SER A 25 -13.24 -1.10 44.75
C SER A 25 -11.98 -1.94 44.47
N LYS A 26 -10.88 -1.28 44.10
CA LYS A 26 -9.64 -1.18 44.90
C LYS A 26 -8.50 -0.61 44.06
N GLN A 27 -8.12 0.60 44.42
CA GLN A 27 -6.80 1.18 44.19
C GLN A 27 -5.74 0.32 44.87
N ASP A 28 -4.57 0.19 44.24
CA ASP A 28 -3.33 -0.18 44.91
C ASP A 28 -2.38 1.03 45.00
N PRO A 29 -1.53 1.11 46.03
CA PRO A 29 -0.98 2.35 46.55
C PRO A 29 0.46 2.59 46.09
N ARG A 30 0.85 3.86 46.02
CA ARG A 30 2.17 4.40 46.40
C ARG A 30 2.26 5.87 46.00
N TYR A 31 1.93 6.78 46.91
CA TYR A 31 2.78 7.93 47.27
C TYR A 31 2.21 8.57 48.54
N SER A 32 3.07 8.58 49.56
CA SER A 32 2.84 9.00 50.93
C SER A 32 2.89 10.54 51.09
N ASN A 33 1.86 11.10 51.73
CA ASN A 33 1.81 12.11 52.83
C ASN A 33 2.99 13.09 53.08
N PRO A 34 2.82 14.17 53.90
CA PRO A 34 1.60 14.79 54.44
C PRO A 34 1.62 16.35 54.44
N ARG A 35 0.46 17.01 54.50
CA ARG A 35 0.20 18.18 55.39
C ARG A 35 -1.24 18.72 55.27
N SER A 36 -1.90 18.78 56.43
CA SER A 36 -2.95 19.73 56.86
C SER A 36 -4.20 19.86 55.97
N PHE A 37 -5.39 19.36 56.35
CA PHE A 37 -6.20 19.80 57.49
C PHE A 37 -6.26 21.34 57.63
N SER A 38 -7.14 21.98 56.86
CA SER A 38 -7.86 23.23 57.16
C SER A 38 -8.51 23.77 55.87
N ALA A 39 -9.65 24.44 55.99
CA ALA A 39 -10.36 25.21 54.96
C ALA A 39 -11.38 24.46 54.07
N ALA A 40 -12.24 23.64 54.68
CA ALA A 40 -13.65 23.58 54.28
C ALA A 40 -14.40 24.74 54.95
N ALA A 41 -14.09 25.98 54.53
CA ALA A 41 -14.72 27.21 55.01
C ALA A 41 -14.39 28.41 54.10
N TYR A 42 -14.57 28.26 52.78
CA TYR A 42 -14.60 29.40 51.85
C TYR A 42 -15.52 29.03 50.68
N GLY A 43 -16.83 29.10 50.95
CA GLY A 43 -17.89 28.86 49.97
C GLY A 43 -19.21 29.52 50.36
N ILE A 44 -19.15 30.55 51.21
CA ILE A 44 -20.31 31.33 51.66
C ILE A 44 -19.88 32.79 51.89
N ALA A 45 -19.35 33.46 50.87
CA ALA A 45 -19.13 34.90 50.91
C ALA A 45 -18.80 35.49 49.52
N GLU A 46 -19.67 35.30 48.52
CA GLU A 46 -19.79 36.23 47.38
C GLU A 46 -21.01 35.92 46.50
N VAL A 47 -22.21 35.94 47.09
CA VAL A 47 -23.44 36.29 46.36
C VAL A 47 -24.25 37.22 47.25
N ALA A 48 -23.74 38.44 47.40
CA ALA A 48 -24.53 39.58 47.83
C ALA A 48 -24.56 40.57 46.65
N MET A 49 -25.78 40.85 46.18
CA MET A 49 -26.18 41.79 45.12
C MET A 49 -26.18 41.28 43.67
N ALA A 50 -27.21 40.51 43.33
CA ALA A 50 -28.32 41.01 42.47
C ALA A 50 -29.51 40.06 42.62
N ALA A 51 -30.64 40.57 43.13
CA ALA A 51 -31.87 39.80 43.26
C ALA A 51 -32.48 39.59 41.87
N VAL A 52 -32.20 38.46 41.23
CA VAL A 52 -33.02 37.96 40.13
C VAL A 52 -34.23 37.30 40.76
N ALA A 53 -35.42 37.85 40.52
CA ALA A 53 -36.67 37.22 40.92
C ALA A 53 -36.68 35.78 40.39
N THR A 54 -36.89 34.80 41.27
CA THR A 54 -37.11 33.41 40.87
C THR A 54 -38.45 33.34 40.13
N VAL A 55 -38.40 33.49 38.81
CA VAL A 55 -39.56 33.41 37.94
C VAL A 55 -40.07 31.96 37.98
N SER A 56 -41.32 31.74 38.37
CA SER A 56 -41.94 30.41 38.48
C SER A 56 -42.44 29.85 37.14
N SER A 57 -42.52 30.68 36.10
CA SER A 57 -42.95 30.32 34.73
C SER A 57 -42.50 31.38 33.73
N ALA A 58 -42.12 31.00 32.52
CA ALA A 58 -41.73 31.94 31.45
C ALA A 58 -42.91 32.72 30.86
N SER A 59 -44.16 32.35 31.17
CA SER A 59 -45.39 32.97 30.63
C SER A 59 -45.42 34.51 30.72
N GLY A 60 -44.93 35.10 31.82
CA GLY A 60 -44.86 36.56 31.99
C GLY A 60 -43.85 37.22 31.05
N LEU A 61 -42.73 36.56 30.78
CA LEU A 61 -41.71 37.02 29.82
C LEU A 61 -42.22 36.91 28.38
N LEU A 62 -42.96 35.84 28.08
CA LEU A 62 -43.60 35.62 26.78
C LEU A 62 -44.73 36.62 26.49
N ALA A 63 -45.48 37.03 27.51
CA ALA A 63 -46.49 38.09 27.36
C ALA A 63 -45.85 39.44 27.06
N MET A 64 -44.69 39.75 27.65
CA MET A 64 -43.95 40.98 27.38
C MET A 64 -43.38 41.05 25.95
N LEU A 65 -43.15 39.91 25.28
CA LEU A 65 -42.76 39.88 23.86
C LEU A 65 -43.89 40.33 22.92
N GLN A 66 -45.15 40.21 23.34
CA GLN A 66 -46.32 40.60 22.55
C GLN A 66 -46.64 42.10 22.63
N GLU A 67 -46.02 42.82 23.58
CA GLU A 67 -46.17 44.26 23.73
C GLU A 67 -45.41 45.03 22.62
N PRO A 68 -45.92 46.17 22.13
CA PRO A 68 -45.32 46.89 21.01
C PRO A 68 -44.04 47.66 21.38
N ALA A 69 -43.73 47.83 22.68
CA ALA A 69 -42.58 48.62 23.11
C ALA A 69 -41.25 47.87 22.92
N PRO A 70 -40.27 48.43 22.17
CA PRO A 70 -39.01 47.75 21.86
C PRO A 70 -38.13 47.50 23.12
N GLU A 71 -38.16 48.39 24.09
CA GLU A 71 -37.41 48.24 25.36
C GLU A 71 -37.90 47.04 26.19
N LEU A 72 -39.21 46.76 26.16
CA LEU A 72 -39.80 45.61 26.85
C LEU A 72 -39.42 44.29 26.16
N LYS A 73 -39.40 44.28 24.81
CA LYS A 73 -38.93 43.12 24.04
C LYS A 73 -37.47 42.81 24.35
N LEU A 74 -36.62 43.84 24.49
CA LEU A 74 -35.22 43.68 24.84
C LEU A 74 -35.02 43.05 26.23
N HIS A 75 -35.69 43.60 27.23
CA HIS A 75 -35.64 43.08 28.60
C HIS A 75 -36.22 41.65 28.68
N ALA A 76 -37.28 41.37 27.93
CA ALA A 76 -37.87 40.04 27.82
C ALA A 76 -36.88 39.04 27.20
N LEU A 77 -36.21 39.39 26.11
CA LEU A 77 -35.25 38.52 25.43
C LEU A 77 -33.99 38.25 26.28
N ASP A 78 -33.45 39.26 26.98
CA ASP A 78 -32.30 39.07 27.87
C ASP A 78 -32.64 38.20 29.08
N SER A 79 -33.81 38.44 29.68
CA SER A 79 -34.35 37.59 30.75
C SER A 79 -34.56 36.16 30.26
N LEU A 80 -35.12 35.98 29.06
CA LEU A 80 -35.35 34.67 28.44
C LEU A 80 -34.03 33.93 28.22
N ASN A 81 -33.00 34.59 27.69
CA ASN A 81 -31.67 34.00 27.48
C ASN A 81 -31.09 33.37 28.76
N SER A 82 -31.30 34.01 29.91
CA SER A 82 -30.84 33.49 31.20
C SER A 82 -31.63 32.26 31.68
N VAL A 83 -32.92 32.15 31.35
CA VAL A 83 -33.82 31.11 31.86
C VAL A 83 -34.14 29.98 30.88
N VAL A 84 -33.62 30.01 29.64
CA VAL A 84 -33.90 29.00 28.60
C VAL A 84 -33.64 27.58 29.12
N HIS A 85 -32.56 27.38 29.85
CA HIS A 85 -32.18 26.06 30.38
C HIS A 85 -33.23 25.43 31.33
N LEU A 86 -34.06 26.25 31.99
CA LEU A 86 -35.11 25.79 32.92
C LEU A 86 -36.48 25.69 32.25
N PHE A 87 -36.82 26.62 31.35
CA PHE A 87 -38.17 26.78 30.81
C PHE A 87 -38.28 26.59 29.29
N TRP A 88 -37.32 25.90 28.66
CA TRP A 88 -37.37 25.57 27.23
C TRP A 88 -38.70 24.92 26.76
N PRO A 89 -39.44 24.09 27.54
CA PRO A 89 -40.70 23.52 27.07
C PRO A 89 -41.83 24.56 26.94
N GLU A 90 -41.79 25.62 27.74
CA GLU A 90 -42.77 26.71 27.65
C GLU A 90 -42.42 27.64 26.49
N ILE A 91 -41.13 27.97 26.35
CA ILE A 91 -40.63 28.87 25.31
C ILE A 91 -40.78 28.26 23.91
N SER A 92 -40.65 26.93 23.77
CA SER A 92 -40.80 26.23 22.49
C SER A 92 -42.17 26.48 21.82
N THR A 93 -43.24 26.61 22.60
CA THR A 93 -44.59 26.91 22.09
C THR A 93 -44.72 28.29 21.44
N SER A 94 -43.80 29.19 21.79
CA SER A 94 -43.77 30.58 21.34
C SER A 94 -42.64 30.88 20.35
N VAL A 95 -41.88 29.88 19.89
CA VAL A 95 -40.80 30.05 18.89
C VAL A 95 -41.23 30.86 17.66
N PRO A 96 -42.42 30.66 17.06
CA PRO A 96 -42.84 31.45 15.89
C PRO A 96 -42.92 32.96 16.15
N THR A 97 -43.20 33.35 17.40
CA THR A 97 -43.24 34.77 17.79
C THR A 97 -41.85 35.38 17.97
N ILE A 98 -40.84 34.55 18.26
CA ILE A 98 -39.44 34.99 18.37
C ILE A 98 -38.78 34.95 16.98
N GLU A 99 -39.17 34.01 16.11
CA GLU A 99 -38.77 33.97 14.70
C GLU A 99 -39.26 35.22 13.95
N SER A 100 -40.51 35.64 14.16
CA SER A 100 -41.00 36.88 13.53
C SER A 100 -40.25 38.13 13.98
N LEU A 101 -39.71 38.16 15.20
CA LEU A 101 -38.84 39.24 15.69
C LEU A 101 -37.42 39.18 15.10
N TYR A 102 -36.97 38.00 14.68
CA TYR A 102 -35.72 37.84 13.96
C TYR A 102 -35.84 38.23 12.48
N GLU A 103 -37.00 37.96 11.86
CA GLU A 103 -37.30 38.35 10.48
C GLU A 103 -37.53 39.87 10.30
N ASP A 104 -37.83 40.59 11.38
CA ASP A 104 -38.04 42.04 11.36
C ASP A 104 -36.71 42.81 11.22
N GLU A 105 -36.47 43.39 10.05
CA GLU A 105 -35.26 44.15 9.75
C GLU A 105 -35.17 45.48 10.51
N GLU A 106 -36.28 46.02 11.02
CA GLU A 106 -36.31 47.28 11.78
C GLU A 106 -35.90 47.09 13.26
N PHE A 107 -35.82 45.84 13.73
CA PHE A 107 -35.51 45.53 15.13
C PHE A 107 -34.00 45.48 15.40
N GLU A 108 -33.50 46.43 16.21
CA GLU A 108 -32.05 46.59 16.47
C GLU A 108 -31.39 45.36 17.13
N GLN A 109 -32.12 44.55 17.92
CA GLN A 109 -31.57 43.39 18.63
C GLN A 109 -31.96 42.02 18.05
N ARG A 110 -32.14 41.93 16.74
CA ARG A 110 -32.40 40.65 16.02
C ARG A 110 -31.43 39.52 16.38
N GLN A 111 -30.18 39.87 16.68
CA GLN A 111 -29.13 38.90 17.04
C GLN A 111 -29.42 38.17 18.35
N LEU A 112 -30.06 38.86 19.32
CA LEU A 112 -30.36 38.29 20.62
C LEU A 112 -31.61 37.40 20.55
N ALA A 113 -32.58 37.75 19.71
CA ALA A 113 -33.70 36.88 19.35
C ALA A 113 -33.20 35.57 18.71
N ALA A 114 -32.28 35.67 17.74
CA ALA A 114 -31.66 34.51 17.10
C ALA A 114 -30.93 33.59 18.09
N LEU A 115 -30.22 34.16 19.08
CA LEU A 115 -29.53 33.38 20.10
C LEU A 115 -30.50 32.60 21.00
N VAL A 116 -31.61 33.22 21.42
CA VAL A 116 -32.64 32.57 22.23
C VAL A 116 -33.30 31.43 21.46
N VAL A 117 -33.66 31.66 20.20
CA VAL A 117 -34.23 30.65 19.30
C VAL A 117 -33.27 29.48 19.12
N SER A 118 -31.99 29.76 18.87
CA SER A 118 -30.97 28.73 18.71
C SER A 118 -30.81 27.85 19.96
N LYS A 119 -30.83 28.44 21.17
CA LYS A 119 -30.81 27.68 22.44
C LYS A 119 -32.07 26.82 22.64
N VAL A 120 -33.23 27.29 22.20
CA VAL A 120 -34.47 26.50 22.29
C VAL A 120 -34.41 25.30 21.35
N PHE A 121 -33.96 25.49 20.11
CA PHE A 121 -33.75 24.39 19.16
C PHE A 121 -32.70 23.37 19.62
N TYR A 122 -31.66 23.84 20.31
CA TYR A 122 -30.69 22.95 20.96
C TYR A 122 -31.36 21.99 21.96
N TYR A 123 -32.24 22.50 22.84
CA TYR A 123 -32.95 21.65 23.80
C TYR A 123 -34.05 20.79 23.16
N LEU A 124 -34.61 21.21 22.02
CA LEU A 124 -35.52 20.39 21.20
C LEU A 124 -34.78 19.24 20.48
N GLY A 125 -33.45 19.33 20.35
CA GLY A 125 -32.61 18.35 19.65
C GLY A 125 -32.42 18.63 18.15
N GLU A 126 -32.96 19.74 17.64
CA GLU A 126 -32.86 20.14 16.23
C GLU A 126 -31.62 21.01 16.00
N LEU A 127 -30.47 20.36 15.87
CA LEU A 127 -29.17 21.05 15.79
C LEU A 127 -28.94 21.83 14.48
N ASN A 128 -29.57 21.43 13.37
CA ASN A 128 -29.42 22.12 12.08
C ASN A 128 -30.05 23.53 12.13
N ASP A 129 -31.27 23.63 12.65
CA ASP A 129 -31.96 24.91 12.81
C ASP A 129 -31.32 25.73 13.93
N SER A 130 -30.89 25.08 15.01
CA SER A 130 -30.07 25.73 16.03
C SER A 130 -28.83 26.40 15.42
N LEU A 131 -28.12 25.72 14.51
CA LEU A 131 -26.94 26.28 13.84
C LEU A 131 -27.27 27.47 12.93
N SER A 132 -28.34 27.42 12.13
CA SER A 132 -28.71 28.52 11.24
C SER A 132 -29.05 29.80 12.01
N TYR A 133 -29.76 29.67 13.14
CA TYR A 133 -30.05 30.79 14.03
C TYR A 133 -28.82 31.24 14.84
N ALA A 134 -27.91 30.34 15.21
CA ALA A 134 -26.63 30.71 15.85
C ALA A 134 -25.76 31.54 14.88
N LEU A 135 -25.71 31.17 13.60
CA LEU A 135 -25.06 31.96 12.55
C LEU A 135 -25.74 33.33 12.36
N GLY A 136 -27.05 33.41 12.56
CA GLY A 136 -27.83 34.65 12.59
C GLY A 136 -27.50 35.59 13.75
N ALA A 137 -27.10 35.04 14.91
CA ALA A 137 -26.73 35.80 16.10
C ALA A 137 -25.38 36.52 15.97
N GLY A 138 -24.52 36.10 15.04
CA GLY A 138 -23.27 36.77 14.68
C GLY A 138 -22.34 36.98 15.87
N SER A 139 -22.15 38.23 16.30
CA SER A 139 -21.21 38.60 17.38
C SER A 139 -21.65 38.16 18.78
N LEU A 140 -22.93 37.83 18.99
CA LEU A 140 -23.42 37.37 20.30
C LEU A 140 -23.15 35.88 20.54
N PHE A 141 -22.81 35.13 19.50
CA PHE A 141 -22.35 33.75 19.63
C PHE A 141 -20.82 33.74 19.79
N ASP A 142 -20.37 33.55 21.03
CA ASP A 142 -18.94 33.47 21.33
C ASP A 142 -18.42 32.04 21.21
N VAL A 143 -17.36 31.86 20.43
CA VAL A 143 -16.62 30.60 20.26
C VAL A 143 -15.74 30.31 21.50
N SER A 144 -15.56 31.32 22.36
CA SER A 144 -14.76 31.23 23.58
C SER A 144 -15.51 30.61 24.75
N ASP A 145 -16.84 30.53 24.68
CA ASP A 145 -17.68 30.02 25.75
C ASP A 145 -17.53 28.50 25.91
N ASP A 146 -17.24 28.03 27.12
CA ASP A 146 -17.08 26.61 27.47
C ASP A 146 -18.44 25.95 27.81
N SER A 147 -19.54 26.50 27.28
CA SER A 147 -20.87 25.93 27.51
C SER A 147 -21.11 24.68 26.67
N ASP A 148 -21.85 23.71 27.21
CA ASP A 148 -22.24 22.49 26.47
C ASP A 148 -22.95 22.82 25.15
N TYR A 149 -23.72 23.91 25.15
CA TYR A 149 -24.37 24.48 23.98
C TYR A 149 -23.36 24.93 22.90
N ALA A 150 -22.34 25.70 23.28
CA ALA A 150 -21.30 26.14 22.35
C ALA A 150 -20.51 24.97 21.80
N HIS A 151 -20.10 24.01 22.63
CA HIS A 151 -19.39 22.80 22.18
C HIS A 151 -20.20 21.97 21.17
N ALA A 152 -21.49 21.74 21.44
CA ALA A 152 -22.35 20.97 20.56
C ALA A 152 -22.58 21.67 19.21
N LEU A 153 -22.82 22.98 19.22
CA LEU A 153 -23.00 23.77 18.01
C LEU A 153 -21.72 23.89 17.19
N LEU A 154 -20.57 24.09 17.83
CA LEU A 154 -19.28 24.16 17.13
C LEU A 154 -18.92 22.83 16.49
N ALA A 155 -19.13 21.70 17.17
CA ALA A 155 -18.96 20.37 16.59
C ALA A 155 -19.88 20.18 15.38
N LYS A 156 -21.16 20.56 15.50
CA LYS A 156 -22.10 20.48 14.39
C LYS A 156 -21.75 21.41 13.22
N ALA A 157 -21.25 22.62 13.51
CA ALA A 157 -20.79 23.57 12.51
C ALA A 157 -19.62 23.03 11.70
N LEU A 158 -18.64 22.40 12.37
CA LEU A 158 -17.51 21.74 11.73
C LEU A 158 -17.98 20.58 10.84
N ASP A 159 -18.86 19.72 11.34
CA ASP A 159 -19.38 18.58 10.58
C ASP A 159 -20.12 19.03 9.31
N GLU A 160 -21.00 20.02 9.42
CA GLU A 160 -21.72 20.58 8.27
C GLU A 160 -20.75 21.20 7.26
N TYR A 161 -19.80 22.01 7.74
CA TYR A 161 -18.79 22.65 6.89
C TYR A 161 -17.92 21.63 6.16
N ALA A 162 -17.41 20.61 6.86
CA ALA A 162 -16.62 19.52 6.29
C ALA A 162 -17.43 18.71 5.26
N SER A 163 -18.73 18.48 5.53
CA SER A 163 -19.63 17.79 4.61
C SER A 163 -19.83 18.57 3.31
N ILE A 164 -20.02 19.89 3.39
CA ILE A 164 -20.22 20.79 2.24
C ILE A 164 -18.93 20.83 1.40
N LYS A 165 -17.76 21.03 2.04
CA LYS A 165 -16.47 21.01 1.34
C LYS A 165 -16.19 19.68 0.65
N THR A 166 -16.55 18.56 1.29
CA THR A 166 -16.41 17.23 0.69
C THR A 166 -17.33 17.02 -0.51
N ARG A 167 -18.57 17.53 -0.46
CA ARG A 167 -19.52 17.48 -1.59
C ARG A 167 -19.10 18.39 -2.74
N ALA A 168 -18.70 19.62 -2.43
CA ALA A 168 -18.20 20.60 -3.41
C ALA A 168 -16.99 20.06 -4.19
N SER A 169 -16.10 19.31 -3.53
CA SER A 169 -14.96 18.66 -4.19
C SER A 169 -15.36 17.53 -5.15
N LYS A 170 -16.44 16.77 -4.86
CA LYS A 170 -16.94 15.72 -5.76
C LYS A 170 -17.69 16.29 -6.96
N ALA A 171 -18.39 17.41 -6.77
CA ALA A 171 -19.09 18.13 -7.83
C ALA A 171 -18.12 19.13 -8.48
N ALA A 172 -17.22 18.65 -9.34
CA ALA A 172 -16.12 19.42 -9.96
C ALA A 172 -16.49 20.74 -10.70
N LYS A 173 -17.75 21.21 -10.68
CA LYS A 173 -18.22 22.49 -11.27
C LYS A 173 -19.40 23.16 -10.54
N GLY A 174 -19.60 22.93 -9.25
CA GLY A 174 -20.61 23.67 -8.47
C GLY A 174 -19.99 24.31 -7.24
N GLU A 175 -19.76 25.63 -7.26
CA GLU A 175 -19.65 26.40 -6.03
C GLU A 175 -21.01 26.28 -5.30
N GLU A 176 -21.17 25.25 -4.46
CA GLU A 176 -22.18 25.33 -3.40
C GLU A 176 -21.77 26.53 -2.55
N ASN A 177 -22.54 27.62 -2.62
CA ASN A 177 -22.31 28.84 -1.87
C ASN A 177 -22.22 28.51 -0.37
N ILE A 178 -21.00 28.47 0.15
CA ILE A 178 -20.74 28.33 1.57
C ILE A 178 -21.15 29.65 2.22
N ASP A 179 -21.94 29.57 3.29
CA ASP A 179 -22.26 30.77 4.07
C ASP A 179 -20.96 31.35 4.65
N PRO A 180 -20.58 32.60 4.32
CA PRO A 180 -19.37 33.23 4.84
C PRO A 180 -19.32 33.27 6.38
N ARG A 181 -20.49 33.24 7.03
CA ARG A 181 -20.59 33.21 8.50
C ARG A 181 -20.10 31.88 9.07
N LEU A 182 -20.44 30.78 8.42
CA LEU A 182 -20.01 29.44 8.84
C LEU A 182 -18.49 29.30 8.67
N GLU A 183 -17.96 29.78 7.54
CA GLU A 183 -16.52 29.82 7.30
C GLU A 183 -15.79 30.68 8.36
N ALA A 184 -16.33 31.86 8.70
CA ALA A 184 -15.74 32.72 9.72
C ALA A 184 -15.73 32.09 11.12
N ILE A 185 -16.76 31.31 11.50
CA ILE A 185 -16.76 30.59 12.80
C ILE A 185 -15.68 29.51 12.82
N VAL A 186 -15.57 28.72 11.74
CA VAL A 186 -14.55 27.67 11.63
C VAL A 186 -13.14 28.26 11.66
N GLU A 187 -12.91 29.38 10.97
CA GLU A 187 -11.62 30.09 11.00
C GLU A 187 -11.27 30.60 12.41
N ARG A 188 -12.23 31.23 13.11
CA ARG A 188 -12.04 31.67 14.50
C ARG A 188 -11.74 30.50 15.44
N MET A 189 -12.39 29.35 15.24
CA MET A 189 -12.16 28.16 16.04
C MET A 189 -10.76 27.59 15.81
N LEU A 190 -10.33 27.49 14.54
CA LEU A 190 -8.97 27.07 14.18
C LEU A 190 -7.92 28.01 14.78
N GLU A 191 -8.13 29.32 14.69
CA GLU A 191 -7.23 30.33 15.27
C GLU A 191 -7.15 30.23 16.79
N LYS A 192 -8.29 30.01 17.48
CA LYS A 192 -8.32 29.75 18.93
C LYS A 192 -7.49 28.52 19.28
N CYS A 193 -7.65 27.40 18.56
CA CYS A 193 -6.88 26.18 18.81
C CYS A 193 -5.36 26.39 18.60
N ILE A 194 -4.98 27.21 17.62
CA ILE A 194 -3.58 27.56 17.37
C ILE A 194 -3.03 28.44 18.50
N LEU A 195 -3.80 29.43 18.97
CA LEU A 195 -3.41 30.30 20.09
C LEU A 195 -3.30 29.54 21.42
N ASP A 196 -4.17 28.55 21.63
CA ASP A 196 -4.17 27.68 22.82
C ASP A 196 -2.98 26.68 22.84
N GLY A 197 -2.16 26.64 21.78
CA GLY A 197 -1.06 25.69 21.63
C GLY A 197 -1.49 24.24 21.36
N LYS A 198 -2.78 24.02 21.03
CA LYS A 198 -3.36 22.71 20.75
C LYS A 198 -3.22 22.34 19.27
N TYR A 199 -1.98 22.30 18.78
CA TYR A 199 -1.69 22.11 17.36
C TYR A 199 -2.23 20.80 16.76
N GLN A 200 -2.22 19.69 17.50
CA GLN A 200 -2.73 18.40 16.99
C GLN A 200 -4.22 18.45 16.62
N GLN A 201 -5.03 19.12 17.44
CA GLN A 201 -6.45 19.29 17.18
C GLN A 201 -6.69 20.27 16.03
N ALA A 202 -5.92 21.36 15.98
CA ALA A 202 -5.97 22.30 14.86
C ALA A 202 -5.64 21.62 13.52
N MET A 203 -4.64 20.74 13.50
CA MET A 203 -4.27 19.96 12.30
C MET A 203 -5.38 18.97 11.91
N GLY A 204 -5.98 18.26 12.87
CA GLY A 204 -7.13 17.38 12.62
C GLY A 204 -8.30 18.13 11.98
N MET A 205 -8.72 19.23 12.60
CA MET A 205 -9.80 20.07 12.11
C MET A 205 -9.50 20.66 10.73
N ALA A 206 -8.26 21.13 10.49
CA ALA A 206 -7.86 21.69 9.21
C ALA A 206 -7.93 20.65 8.08
N VAL A 207 -7.54 19.40 8.38
CA VAL A 207 -7.65 18.28 7.44
C VAL A 207 -9.11 17.90 7.17
N GLU A 208 -9.96 17.84 8.20
CA GLU A 208 -11.41 17.57 8.04
C GLU A 208 -12.12 18.67 7.22
N CYS A 209 -11.80 19.93 7.50
CA CYS A 209 -12.35 21.11 6.84
C CYS A 209 -11.78 21.35 5.43
N ARG A 210 -10.80 20.56 4.98
CA ARG A 210 -10.08 20.71 3.70
C ARG A 210 -9.47 22.09 3.49
N ARG A 211 -8.94 22.71 4.55
CA ARG A 211 -8.26 24.01 4.49
C ARG A 211 -6.75 23.83 4.68
N LEU A 212 -6.05 23.72 3.55
CA LEU A 212 -4.59 23.52 3.54
C LEU A 212 -3.82 24.75 4.04
N ASP A 213 -4.34 25.97 3.83
CA ASP A 213 -3.68 27.20 4.28
C ASP A 213 -3.56 27.26 5.81
N LYS A 214 -4.63 26.86 6.51
CA LYS A 214 -4.66 26.82 7.99
C LYS A 214 -3.85 25.64 8.53
N LEU A 215 -3.74 24.55 7.78
CA LEU A 215 -2.85 23.45 8.11
C LEU A 215 -1.38 23.90 8.08
N GLU A 216 -0.98 24.64 7.03
CA GLU A 216 0.36 25.23 6.93
C GLU A 216 0.64 26.21 8.07
N GLU A 217 -0.31 27.11 8.38
CA GLU A 217 -0.20 28.05 9.50
C GLU A 217 -0.02 27.32 10.85
N ALA A 218 -0.78 26.25 11.08
CA ALA A 218 -0.71 25.45 12.31
C ALA A 218 0.64 24.73 12.46
N ILE A 219 1.23 24.24 11.36
CA ILE A 219 2.52 23.54 11.38
C ILE A 219 3.66 24.52 11.63
N VAL A 220 3.67 25.67 10.94
CA VAL A 220 4.75 26.68 11.05
C VAL A 220 4.79 27.32 12.44
N ARG A 221 3.63 27.48 13.09
CA ARG A 221 3.56 28.02 14.46
C ARG A 221 3.91 27.01 15.55
N CYS A 222 3.99 25.72 15.23
CA CYS A 222 4.27 24.69 16.22
C CYS A 222 5.73 24.73 16.70
N ASP A 223 5.95 24.56 18.01
CA ASP A 223 7.29 24.49 18.60
C ASP A 223 8.10 23.27 18.12
N ASN A 224 7.40 22.18 17.75
CA ASN A 224 8.01 20.95 17.24
C ASN A 224 7.49 20.63 15.83
N ILE A 225 8.12 21.26 14.85
CA ILE A 225 7.76 21.11 13.42
C ILE A 225 7.90 19.66 12.95
N GLN A 226 8.96 18.95 13.34
CA GLN A 226 9.21 17.56 12.89
C GLN A 226 8.14 16.60 13.44
N GLY A 227 7.79 16.74 14.72
CA GLY A 227 6.70 15.99 15.33
C GLY A 227 5.36 16.28 14.67
N ALA A 228 5.06 17.55 14.39
CA ALA A 228 3.83 17.97 13.72
C ALA A 228 3.72 17.38 12.29
N LEU A 229 4.81 17.42 11.52
CA LEU A 229 4.84 16.86 10.16
C LEU A 229 4.66 15.33 10.16
N SER A 230 5.35 14.62 11.07
CA SER A 230 5.15 13.16 11.19
C SER A 230 3.71 12.80 11.59
N TYR A 231 3.10 13.58 12.47
CA TYR A 231 1.70 13.42 12.84
C TYR A 231 0.77 13.70 11.65
N CYS A 232 1.01 14.76 10.87
CA CYS A 232 0.25 15.05 9.66
C CYS A 232 0.34 13.94 8.60
N ILE A 233 1.52 13.33 8.41
CA ILE A 233 1.69 12.19 7.51
C ILE A 233 0.83 11.02 7.99
N ASN A 234 0.90 10.66 9.27
CA ASN A 234 0.08 9.58 9.84
C ASN A 234 -1.42 9.89 9.74
N LEU A 235 -1.82 11.13 10.04
CA LEU A 235 -3.20 11.61 9.91
C LEU A 235 -3.69 11.48 8.45
N SER A 236 -2.85 11.83 7.48
CA SER A 236 -3.17 11.72 6.06
C SER A 236 -3.33 10.26 5.60
N HIS A 237 -2.58 9.32 6.17
CA HIS A 237 -2.67 7.91 5.80
C HIS A 237 -3.83 7.18 6.49
N GLN A 238 -4.17 7.54 7.72
CA GLN A 238 -5.21 6.85 8.51
C GLN A 238 -6.62 7.41 8.28
N TYR A 239 -6.76 8.73 8.12
CA TYR A 239 -8.08 9.38 8.13
C TYR A 239 -8.53 9.91 6.77
N VAL A 240 -7.59 10.17 5.85
CA VAL A 240 -7.95 10.68 4.52
C VAL A 240 -8.24 9.54 3.55
N ASN A 241 -9.54 9.28 3.34
CA ASN A 241 -10.01 8.24 2.43
C ASN A 241 -9.84 8.57 0.95
N HIS A 242 -9.87 9.86 0.58
CA HIS A 242 -9.79 10.29 -0.81
C HIS A 242 -8.35 10.47 -1.26
N ARG A 243 -7.93 9.71 -2.28
CA ARG A 243 -6.58 9.74 -2.84
C ARG A 243 -6.12 11.14 -3.25
N GLU A 244 -6.92 11.85 -4.02
CA GLU A 244 -6.57 13.16 -4.56
C GLU A 244 -6.29 14.16 -3.44
N TYR A 245 -7.18 14.19 -2.44
CA TYR A 245 -7.00 15.06 -1.28
C TYR A 245 -5.79 14.65 -0.42
N ARG A 246 -5.52 13.34 -0.27
CA ARG A 246 -4.29 12.86 0.39
C ARG A 246 -3.04 13.37 -0.34
N PHE A 247 -3.04 13.40 -1.67
CA PHE A 247 -1.94 13.94 -2.47
C PHE A 247 -1.80 15.46 -2.32
N GLU A 248 -2.90 16.21 -2.23
CA GLU A 248 -2.85 17.64 -1.94
C GLU A 248 -2.25 17.95 -0.56
N VAL A 249 -2.63 17.18 0.47
CA VAL A 249 -2.06 17.27 1.82
C VAL A 249 -0.56 16.95 1.79
N LEU A 250 -0.16 15.86 1.14
CA LEU A 250 1.26 15.49 1.01
C LEU A 250 2.07 16.54 0.24
N ARG A 251 1.51 17.16 -0.80
CA ARG A 251 2.16 18.28 -1.51
C ARG A 251 2.35 19.49 -0.63
N CYS A 252 1.37 19.81 0.23
CA CYS A 252 1.49 20.87 1.22
C CYS A 252 2.63 20.56 2.20
N ILE A 253 2.68 19.33 2.73
CA ILE A 253 3.73 18.85 3.64
C ILE A 253 5.12 18.96 2.99
N VAL A 254 5.29 18.55 1.73
CA VAL A 254 6.57 18.64 1.01
C VAL A 254 7.02 20.09 0.84
N LYS A 255 6.10 21.03 0.52
CA LYS A 255 6.43 22.46 0.44
C LYS A 255 6.94 22.99 1.77
N ILE A 256 6.30 22.61 2.88
CA ILE A 256 6.72 23.02 4.22
C ILE A 256 8.10 22.45 4.55
N TYR A 257 8.35 21.18 4.21
CA TYR A 257 9.68 20.59 4.41
C TYR A 257 10.78 21.31 3.63
N GLN A 258 10.50 21.78 2.41
CA GLN A 258 11.47 22.51 1.58
C GLN A 258 11.79 23.93 2.09
N THR A 259 10.88 24.56 2.84
CA THR A 259 11.13 25.89 3.41
C THR A 259 11.96 25.84 4.70
N LEU A 260 12.14 24.65 5.29
CA LEU A 260 12.90 24.48 6.53
C LEU A 260 14.42 24.62 6.30
N PRO A 261 15.16 25.16 7.28
CA PRO A 261 16.61 25.34 7.17
C PRO A 261 17.39 24.01 7.18
N ASN A 262 16.86 22.98 7.84
CA ASN A 262 17.39 21.61 7.84
C ASN A 262 16.28 20.65 7.39
N PRO A 263 16.09 20.44 6.08
CA PRO A 263 15.07 19.56 5.55
C PRO A 263 15.39 18.09 5.88
N ASP A 264 14.39 17.34 6.32
CA ASP A 264 14.49 15.88 6.43
C ASP A 264 14.26 15.26 5.04
N TYR A 265 15.35 15.04 4.32
CA TYR A 265 15.33 14.48 2.99
C TYR A 265 14.72 13.06 2.92
N GLN A 266 14.77 12.29 4.01
CA GLN A 266 14.17 10.95 4.05
C GLN A 266 12.65 11.04 3.96
N SER A 267 12.03 11.82 4.85
CA SER A 267 10.59 12.03 4.88
C SER A 267 10.07 12.70 3.60
N ILE A 268 10.82 13.66 3.04
CA ILE A 268 10.48 14.31 1.76
C ILE A 268 10.46 13.27 0.62
N CYS A 269 11.49 12.44 0.51
CA CYS A 269 11.57 11.44 -0.55
C CYS A 269 10.49 10.36 -0.41
N GLN A 270 10.11 9.97 0.80
CA GLN A 270 8.98 9.07 1.05
C GLN A 270 7.65 9.71 0.59
N CYS A 271 7.40 10.98 0.95
CA CYS A 271 6.21 11.70 0.49
C CYS A 271 6.18 11.85 -1.05
N LEU A 272 7.30 12.22 -1.66
CA LEU A 272 7.43 12.35 -3.12
C LEU A 272 7.25 11.02 -3.85
N MET A 273 7.67 9.91 -3.24
CA MET A 273 7.42 8.57 -3.75
C MET A 273 5.92 8.24 -3.77
N PHE A 274 5.18 8.57 -2.71
CA PHE A 274 3.72 8.40 -2.70
C PHE A 274 3.00 9.29 -3.71
N LEU A 275 3.51 10.50 -3.94
CA LEU A 275 3.02 11.43 -4.97
C LEU A 275 3.37 10.98 -6.40
N GLY A 276 4.35 10.10 -6.57
CA GLY A 276 4.82 9.65 -7.87
C GLY A 276 5.57 10.74 -8.66
N GLU A 277 6.32 11.61 -7.97
CA GLU A 277 7.08 12.72 -8.59
C GLU A 277 8.60 12.45 -8.60
N PRO A 278 9.13 11.66 -9.55
CA PRO A 278 10.55 11.28 -9.57
C PRO A 278 11.51 12.42 -9.97
N GLU A 279 11.01 13.54 -10.52
CA GLU A 279 11.81 14.71 -10.92
C GLU A 279 12.44 15.38 -9.70
N THR A 280 11.57 15.70 -8.73
CA THR A 280 11.95 16.37 -7.51
C THR A 280 12.95 15.52 -6.72
N VAL A 281 12.72 14.20 -6.61
CA VAL A 281 13.65 13.28 -5.94
C VAL A 281 15.01 13.24 -6.63
N ALA A 282 15.07 13.16 -7.96
CA ALA A 282 16.33 13.18 -8.68
C ALA A 282 17.10 14.49 -8.44
N SER A 283 16.42 15.64 -8.46
CA SER A 283 17.04 16.94 -8.19
C SER A 283 17.57 17.08 -6.76
N ILE A 284 16.84 16.54 -5.77
CA ILE A 284 17.26 16.51 -4.37
C ILE A 284 18.51 15.65 -4.21
N LEU A 285 18.52 14.45 -4.79
CA LEU A 285 19.66 13.55 -4.73
C LEU A 285 20.90 14.15 -5.41
N ASP A 286 20.75 14.81 -6.56
CA ASP A 286 21.85 15.48 -7.26
C ASP A 286 22.43 16.64 -6.44
N THR A 287 21.56 17.43 -5.80
CA THR A 287 21.95 18.52 -4.89
C THR A 287 22.74 17.97 -3.68
N LEU A 288 22.31 16.85 -3.10
CA LEU A 288 22.98 16.20 -1.98
C LEU A 288 24.33 15.58 -2.37
N LEU A 289 24.43 15.02 -3.57
CA LEU A 289 25.67 14.43 -4.08
C LEU A 289 26.75 15.47 -4.35
N SER A 290 26.33 16.65 -4.83
CA SER A 290 27.17 17.83 -5.05
C SER A 290 27.66 18.49 -3.75
N GLY A 291 27.05 18.13 -2.62
CA GLY A 291 27.37 18.66 -1.29
C GLY A 291 28.59 18.01 -0.62
N ASN A 292 28.62 18.15 0.71
CA ASN A 292 29.68 17.61 1.55
C ASN A 292 29.63 16.07 1.62
N LYS A 293 30.66 15.46 2.23
CA LYS A 293 30.68 14.00 2.43
C LYS A 293 29.49 13.50 3.25
N ASP A 294 29.05 14.28 4.24
CA ASP A 294 27.91 13.92 5.09
C ASP A 294 26.59 13.98 4.31
N ASP A 295 26.42 14.98 3.44
CA ASP A 295 25.25 15.09 2.55
C ASP A 295 25.20 13.93 1.54
N ALA A 296 26.36 13.49 1.04
CA ALA A 296 26.45 12.33 0.18
C ALA A 296 26.10 11.01 0.92
N LEU A 297 26.42 10.90 2.22
CA LEU A 297 26.01 9.75 3.04
C LEU A 297 24.50 9.75 3.27
N LEU A 298 23.90 10.92 3.52
CA LEU A 298 22.44 11.07 3.60
C LEU A 298 21.78 10.66 2.28
N ALA A 299 22.34 11.07 1.13
CA ALA A 299 21.83 10.65 -0.18
C ALA A 299 21.85 9.12 -0.36
N TYR A 300 22.88 8.43 0.13
CA TYR A 300 22.93 6.97 0.10
C TYR A 300 21.90 6.31 1.02
N GLN A 301 21.69 6.84 2.22
CA GLN A 301 20.66 6.35 3.13
C GLN A 301 19.27 6.50 2.50
N THR A 302 18.96 7.70 1.98
CA THR A 302 17.69 7.94 1.28
C THR A 302 17.53 7.05 0.05
N ALA A 303 18.61 6.76 -0.70
CA ALA A 303 18.56 5.83 -1.82
C ALA A 303 18.27 4.38 -1.38
N PHE A 304 18.84 3.91 -0.26
CA PHE A 304 18.51 2.59 0.29
C PHE A 304 17.04 2.52 0.73
N ASP A 305 16.54 3.54 1.42
CA ASP A 305 15.14 3.59 1.85
C ASP A 305 14.18 3.57 0.65
N LEU A 306 14.53 4.29 -0.43
CA LEU A 306 13.73 4.27 -1.66
C LEU A 306 13.72 2.87 -2.32
N VAL A 307 14.84 2.15 -2.26
CA VAL A 307 14.95 0.78 -2.81
C VAL A 307 14.18 -0.23 -1.97
N GLU A 308 14.14 -0.08 -0.64
CA GLU A 308 13.36 -0.94 0.25
C GLU A 308 11.85 -0.87 -0.02
N ASN A 309 11.35 0.24 -0.57
CA ASN A 309 9.94 0.37 -0.96
C ASN A 309 9.59 -0.33 -2.29
N GLU A 310 10.57 -0.90 -3.01
CA GLU A 310 10.41 -1.74 -4.21
C GLU A 310 9.53 -1.20 -5.36
N ASN A 311 9.34 0.13 -5.47
CA ASN A 311 8.65 0.73 -6.61
C ASN A 311 9.57 0.87 -7.83
N GLN A 312 9.69 -0.20 -8.61
CA GLN A 312 10.64 -0.30 -9.72
C GLN A 312 10.48 0.78 -10.78
N ALA A 313 9.24 1.09 -11.18
CA ALA A 313 8.96 2.11 -12.19
C ALA A 313 9.50 3.48 -11.75
N PHE A 314 9.26 3.82 -10.49
CA PHE A 314 9.73 5.06 -9.90
C PHE A 314 11.27 5.10 -9.81
N LEU A 315 11.90 4.03 -9.32
CA LEU A 315 13.36 3.94 -9.17
C LEU A 315 14.10 4.03 -10.51
N LEU A 316 13.60 3.35 -11.55
CA LEU A 316 14.17 3.43 -12.89
C LEU A 316 14.07 4.85 -13.46
N ASN A 317 12.94 5.54 -13.26
CA ASN A 317 12.76 6.92 -13.69
C ASN A 317 13.68 7.90 -12.96
N VAL A 318 13.87 7.73 -11.65
CA VAL A 318 14.85 8.52 -10.87
C VAL A 318 16.27 8.26 -11.39
N ARG A 319 16.66 6.99 -11.56
CA ARG A 319 17.99 6.60 -12.04
C ARG A 319 18.29 7.15 -13.44
N ASN A 320 17.34 7.04 -14.37
CA ASN A 320 17.51 7.51 -15.75
C ASN A 320 17.63 9.05 -15.80
N ARG A 321 17.00 9.77 -14.87
CA ARG A 321 17.08 11.25 -14.78
C ARG A 321 18.35 11.76 -14.11
N LEU A 322 18.89 11.00 -13.16
CA LEU A 322 20.26 11.18 -12.64
C LEU A 322 21.34 10.95 -13.72
N ALA A 323 20.96 10.57 -14.95
CA ALA A 323 21.88 10.34 -16.06
C ALA A 323 22.11 11.56 -16.97
N SER A 324 22.02 12.80 -16.46
CA SER A 324 22.43 13.98 -17.22
C SER A 324 23.79 14.56 -16.81
N PRO A 325 24.92 13.99 -17.26
CA PRO A 325 25.95 14.84 -17.80
C PRO A 325 25.47 15.29 -19.19
N THR A 326 25.29 16.59 -19.35
CA THR A 326 25.08 17.23 -20.65
C THR A 326 26.03 16.59 -21.68
N PRO A 327 25.55 16.01 -22.81
CA PRO A 327 26.43 15.80 -23.93
C PRO A 327 26.81 17.19 -24.41
N VAL A 328 28.05 17.59 -24.16
CA VAL A 328 28.63 18.81 -24.72
C VAL A 328 28.33 18.79 -26.23
N PRO A 329 27.62 19.78 -26.79
CA PRO A 329 27.35 19.82 -28.21
C PRO A 329 28.68 19.91 -28.94
N SER A 330 29.07 18.82 -29.60
CA SER A 330 30.14 18.81 -30.58
C SER A 330 29.78 19.82 -31.67
N ASN A 331 30.52 20.92 -31.72
CA ASN A 331 30.41 21.90 -32.79
C ASN A 331 30.55 21.22 -34.16
N PRO A 332 29.74 21.62 -35.16
CA PRO A 332 29.83 21.13 -36.51
C PRO A 332 30.95 21.90 -37.21
N ASP A 333 32.03 21.22 -37.60
CA ASP A 333 32.87 21.60 -38.73
C ASP A 333 33.99 20.57 -38.88
N SER A 334 33.73 19.54 -39.70
CA SER A 334 34.74 18.77 -40.46
C SER A 334 33.99 17.79 -41.37
N GLU A 335 33.67 18.25 -42.58
CA GLU A 335 33.28 17.37 -43.70
C GLU A 335 34.48 16.58 -44.25
N PRO A 336 34.25 15.54 -45.08
CA PRO A 336 34.91 14.24 -44.96
C PRO A 336 36.07 14.04 -45.95
N ALA A 337 36.99 13.15 -45.59
CA ALA A 337 37.91 12.53 -46.56
C ALA A 337 37.77 11.00 -46.50
N VAL A 338 37.23 10.49 -47.61
CA VAL A 338 37.07 9.09 -48.03
C VAL A 338 38.44 8.44 -48.23
N GLN A 339 38.63 7.17 -47.81
CA GLN A 339 39.12 6.11 -48.71
C GLN A 339 39.05 4.68 -48.13
N ASP A 340 38.51 3.84 -49.01
CA ASP A 340 38.23 2.41 -49.04
C ASP A 340 39.38 1.44 -48.69
N ASP A 341 39.00 0.40 -47.93
CA ASP A 341 38.92 -1.03 -48.29
C ASP A 341 40.15 -1.87 -48.79
N GLN A 342 40.29 -3.05 -48.13
CA GLN A 342 40.92 -4.33 -48.55
C GLN A 342 42.47 -4.37 -48.75
N THR A 343 43.27 -5.36 -48.29
CA THR A 343 43.09 -6.83 -48.29
C THR A 343 44.24 -7.58 -47.55
N ALA A 344 43.92 -8.76 -47.01
CA ALA A 344 44.68 -10.04 -47.02
C ALA A 344 45.96 -10.28 -46.15
N SER A 345 45.74 -11.05 -45.06
CA SER A 345 46.36 -12.36 -44.68
C SER A 345 47.85 -12.69 -44.89
N THR A 346 48.50 -13.17 -43.81
CA THR A 346 49.32 -14.41 -43.70
C THR A 346 49.83 -14.56 -42.24
N VAL A 347 49.43 -15.59 -41.46
CA VAL A 347 50.20 -16.82 -41.10
C VAL A 347 51.69 -16.53 -40.89
N GLY A 348 52.38 -16.81 -39.78
CA GLY A 348 52.19 -17.64 -38.58
C GLY A 348 53.59 -18.02 -38.05
N THR A 349 53.66 -18.57 -36.83
CA THR A 349 54.78 -19.33 -36.20
C THR A 349 55.89 -18.58 -35.42
N GLY A 350 56.22 -19.14 -34.24
CA GLY A 350 57.49 -18.95 -33.51
C GLY A 350 57.36 -18.32 -32.11
N THR A 351 56.89 -19.02 -31.07
CA THR A 351 57.67 -19.80 -30.07
C THR A 351 58.38 -18.97 -28.99
N GLU A 352 57.82 -19.08 -27.77
CA GLU A 352 58.41 -19.19 -26.42
C GLU A 352 59.42 -18.18 -25.82
N ALA A 353 59.15 -17.96 -24.52
CA ALA A 353 60.07 -17.84 -23.38
C ALA A 353 60.58 -16.44 -22.96
N ALA A 354 59.87 -15.92 -21.95
CA ALA A 354 60.36 -15.67 -20.59
C ALA A 354 61.61 -14.80 -20.35
N GLY A 355 61.38 -13.76 -19.52
CA GLY A 355 62.30 -13.30 -18.48
C GLY A 355 63.23 -12.15 -18.86
N ASP A 356 62.94 -10.94 -18.40
CA ASP A 356 63.59 -10.42 -17.20
C ASP A 356 63.12 -9.01 -16.83
N VAL A 357 63.00 -8.82 -15.51
CA VAL A 357 62.68 -7.56 -14.86
C VAL A 357 63.95 -6.70 -14.81
N GLN A 358 63.89 -5.46 -15.30
CA GLN A 358 64.83 -4.42 -14.88
C GLN A 358 64.17 -3.03 -14.84
N MET A 359 64.21 -2.47 -13.63
CA MET A 359 63.83 -1.11 -13.24
C MET A 359 64.91 -0.10 -13.65
N ARG A 360 64.50 1.07 -14.15
CA ARG A 360 65.08 2.41 -13.93
C ARG A 360 64.21 3.45 -14.67
N ASP A 361 63.42 4.25 -13.98
CA ASP A 361 63.73 5.49 -13.23
C ASP A 361 63.56 6.74 -14.12
N ASP A 362 62.48 7.47 -13.82
CA ASP A 362 62.21 8.90 -13.98
C ASP A 362 62.65 9.65 -15.24
N THR A 363 61.66 10.01 -16.07
CA THR A 363 61.57 11.34 -16.71
C THR A 363 60.14 11.60 -17.18
N ALA A 364 59.40 12.40 -16.43
CA ALA A 364 58.30 13.23 -16.93
C ALA A 364 58.69 14.70 -16.65
N PRO A 365 58.07 15.75 -17.23
CA PRO A 365 56.82 15.74 -18.01
C PRO A 365 56.83 16.64 -19.27
N ASN A 366 55.85 16.47 -20.16
CA ASN A 366 55.08 17.58 -20.73
C ASN A 366 54.04 17.09 -21.76
N GLY A 367 52.79 17.58 -21.61
CA GLY A 367 51.86 17.72 -22.74
C GLY A 367 50.46 17.19 -22.52
N ASN A 368 49.63 17.96 -21.81
CA ASN A 368 48.16 18.02 -21.90
C ASN A 368 47.35 16.80 -21.44
N ALA A 369 47.31 16.58 -20.13
CA ALA A 369 46.11 16.03 -19.49
C ALA A 369 45.16 17.19 -19.18
N HIS A 370 43.92 17.12 -19.68
CA HIS A 370 42.83 17.88 -19.11
C HIS A 370 42.81 17.63 -17.60
N THR A 371 43.02 18.67 -16.80
CA THR A 371 42.84 18.61 -15.36
C THR A 371 41.34 18.49 -15.10
N VAL A 372 40.84 17.26 -15.01
CA VAL A 372 39.50 17.01 -14.48
C VAL A 372 39.53 17.47 -13.02
N ASP A 373 38.61 18.34 -12.64
CA ASP A 373 38.55 18.91 -11.30
C ASP A 373 38.37 17.76 -10.28
N PRO A 374 39.15 17.66 -9.19
CA PRO A 374 39.06 16.53 -8.24
C PRO A 374 37.66 16.35 -7.64
N ASN A 375 36.88 17.43 -7.59
CA ASN A 375 35.51 17.43 -7.10
C ASN A 375 34.52 16.82 -8.11
N GLU A 376 34.75 17.01 -9.42
CA GLU A 376 33.94 16.39 -10.48
C GLU A 376 34.19 14.88 -10.58
N VAL A 377 35.43 14.43 -10.39
CA VAL A 377 35.77 13.00 -10.33
C VAL A 377 35.11 12.34 -9.11
N ALA A 378 35.21 12.99 -7.94
CA ALA A 378 34.57 12.49 -6.72
C ALA A 378 33.04 12.47 -6.83
N HIS A 379 32.45 13.46 -7.52
CA HIS A 379 31.02 13.48 -7.80
C HIS A 379 30.61 12.35 -8.75
N ALA A 380 31.38 12.12 -9.82
CA ALA A 380 31.13 11.03 -10.78
C ALA A 380 31.20 9.64 -10.10
N ASP A 381 32.19 9.43 -9.22
CA ASP A 381 32.30 8.20 -8.43
C ASP A 381 31.12 8.02 -7.47
N ARG A 382 30.68 9.10 -6.82
CA ARG A 382 29.51 9.07 -5.93
C ARG A 382 28.22 8.77 -6.71
N LEU A 383 28.09 9.34 -7.91
CA LEU A 383 26.97 9.13 -8.82
C LEU A 383 26.94 7.68 -9.35
N GLN A 384 28.10 7.07 -9.61
CA GLN A 384 28.15 5.66 -9.98
C GLN A 384 27.69 4.76 -8.82
N LYS A 385 28.12 5.06 -7.60
CA LYS A 385 27.69 4.31 -6.40
C LYS A 385 26.19 4.43 -6.15
N ILE A 386 25.61 5.64 -6.22
CA ILE A 386 24.16 5.80 -6.02
C ILE A 386 23.37 5.09 -7.11
N LYS A 387 23.86 5.07 -8.36
CA LYS A 387 23.24 4.30 -9.45
C LYS A 387 23.26 2.79 -9.17
N GLY A 388 24.33 2.27 -8.59
CA GLY A 388 24.42 0.86 -8.16
C GLY A 388 23.55 0.52 -6.94
N ILE A 389 23.18 1.53 -6.14
CA ILE A 389 22.21 1.37 -5.04
C ILE A 389 20.79 1.41 -5.60
N LEU A 390 20.45 2.44 -6.38
CA LEU A 390 19.13 2.62 -7.00
C LEU A 390 18.78 1.52 -8.01
N SER A 391 19.79 0.85 -8.59
CA SER A 391 19.56 -0.35 -9.40
C SER A 391 19.18 -1.57 -8.58
N GLY A 392 19.25 -1.51 -7.24
CA GLY A 392 18.98 -2.64 -6.34
C GLY A 392 20.07 -3.71 -6.30
N GLU A 393 20.99 -3.73 -7.27
CA GLU A 393 22.03 -4.76 -7.40
C GLU A 393 22.90 -4.89 -6.13
N THR A 394 23.29 -3.76 -5.55
CA THR A 394 24.11 -3.75 -4.33
C THR A 394 23.34 -4.35 -3.14
N SER A 395 22.07 -3.98 -2.97
CA SER A 395 21.21 -4.51 -1.89
C SER A 395 21.00 -6.03 -2.04
N ILE A 396 20.78 -6.49 -3.27
CA ILE A 396 20.62 -7.91 -3.59
C ILE A 396 21.91 -8.68 -3.26
N GLN A 397 23.08 -8.18 -3.64
CA GLN A 397 24.36 -8.83 -3.36
C GLN A 397 24.63 -8.95 -1.85
N LEU A 398 24.36 -7.89 -1.09
CA LEU A 398 24.51 -7.91 0.36
C LEU A 398 23.55 -8.91 1.02
N THR A 399 22.29 -8.93 0.58
CA THR A 399 21.28 -9.87 1.06
C THR A 399 21.65 -11.31 0.73
N LEU A 400 22.15 -11.56 -0.48
CA LEU A 400 22.62 -12.88 -0.93
C LEU A 400 23.80 -13.37 -0.08
N GLN A 401 24.78 -12.50 0.19
CA GLN A 401 25.92 -12.83 1.05
C GLN A 401 25.48 -13.11 2.50
N PHE A 402 24.51 -12.35 3.01
CA PHE A 402 23.93 -12.57 4.33
C PHE A 402 23.22 -13.94 4.40
N LEU A 403 22.33 -14.24 3.45
CA LEU A 403 21.57 -15.50 3.41
C LEU A 403 22.49 -16.71 3.22
N TYR A 404 23.53 -16.59 2.39
CA TYR A 404 24.52 -17.66 2.22
C TYR A 404 25.31 -17.93 3.51
N SER A 405 25.80 -16.88 4.16
CA SER A 405 26.64 -17.01 5.37
C SER A 405 25.87 -17.41 6.62
N HIS A 406 24.61 -16.98 6.74
CA HIS A 406 23.75 -17.23 7.91
C HIS A 406 22.67 -18.28 7.65
N ASN A 407 22.94 -19.25 6.77
CA ASN A 407 21.98 -20.32 6.51
C ASN A 407 21.85 -21.27 7.72
N ARG A 408 20.64 -21.33 8.30
CA ARG A 408 20.27 -22.24 9.41
C ARG A 408 19.26 -23.31 9.00
N SER A 409 19.08 -23.55 7.70
CA SER A 409 18.20 -24.59 7.18
C SER A 409 18.68 -25.99 7.61
N ASP A 410 17.78 -26.83 8.11
CA ASP A 410 18.08 -28.22 8.45
C ASP A 410 17.69 -29.19 7.32
N LEU A 411 18.71 -29.78 6.67
CA LEU A 411 18.50 -30.78 5.61
C LEU A 411 17.91 -32.11 6.13
N LEU A 412 17.98 -32.39 7.43
CA LEU A 412 17.38 -33.59 8.02
C LEU A 412 15.86 -33.57 7.88
N ILE A 413 15.23 -32.40 8.10
CA ILE A 413 13.78 -32.22 7.94
C ILE A 413 13.35 -32.59 6.51
N LEU A 414 14.09 -32.10 5.50
CA LEU A 414 13.81 -32.42 4.09
C LEU A 414 14.00 -33.92 3.80
N LYS A 415 14.99 -34.57 4.42
CA LYS A 415 15.17 -36.03 4.30
C LYS A 415 14.01 -36.79 4.93
N THR A 416 13.50 -36.36 6.08
CA THR A 416 12.33 -36.95 6.72
C THR A 416 11.06 -36.76 5.88
N ILE A 417 10.83 -35.56 5.34
CA ILE A 417 9.70 -35.29 4.44
C ILE A 417 9.79 -36.19 3.20
N LYS A 418 10.97 -36.27 2.57
CA LYS A 418 11.20 -37.14 1.41
C LYS A 418 10.94 -38.62 1.72
N GLN A 419 11.31 -39.09 2.91
CA GLN A 419 11.06 -40.48 3.34
C GLN A 419 9.58 -40.77 3.62
N ALA A 420 8.84 -39.79 4.14
CA ALA A 420 7.41 -39.91 4.44
C ALA A 420 6.53 -39.82 3.19
N VAL A 421 6.99 -39.11 2.16
CA VAL A 421 6.24 -38.90 0.92
C VAL A 421 6.31 -40.13 0.00
N GLU A 422 5.14 -40.61 -0.43
CA GLU A 422 5.04 -41.65 -1.45
C GLU A 422 5.60 -41.17 -2.79
N MET A 423 6.60 -41.89 -3.31
CA MET A 423 7.37 -41.50 -4.50
C MET A 423 6.56 -41.48 -5.81
N ARG A 424 5.36 -42.06 -5.84
CA ARG A 424 4.49 -42.10 -7.04
C ARG A 424 3.51 -40.92 -7.11
N ASN A 425 3.34 -40.17 -6.03
CA ASN A 425 2.41 -39.05 -5.99
C ASN A 425 3.09 -37.76 -6.48
N SER A 426 2.71 -37.31 -7.68
CA SER A 426 3.26 -36.10 -8.32
C SER A 426 3.01 -34.83 -7.52
N VAL A 427 1.91 -34.77 -6.75
CA VAL A 427 1.57 -33.62 -5.89
C VAL A 427 2.56 -33.55 -4.74
N CYS A 428 2.76 -34.64 -4.01
CA CYS A 428 3.69 -34.66 -2.87
C CYS A 428 5.14 -34.44 -3.30
N HIS A 429 5.51 -34.89 -4.50
CA HIS A 429 6.80 -34.57 -5.10
C HIS A 429 6.96 -33.06 -5.32
N SER A 430 5.97 -32.43 -5.95
CA SER A 430 5.95 -30.97 -6.16
C SER A 430 5.97 -30.20 -4.85
N SER A 431 5.19 -30.62 -3.84
CA SER A 431 5.19 -30.02 -2.50
C SER A 431 6.58 -30.07 -1.84
N THR A 432 7.30 -31.19 -1.98
CA THR A 432 8.64 -31.34 -1.38
C THR A 432 9.67 -30.43 -2.08
N ILE A 433 9.57 -30.29 -3.41
CA ILE A 433 10.40 -29.36 -4.18
C ILE A 433 10.10 -27.91 -3.75
N CYS A 434 8.83 -27.53 -3.69
CA CYS A 434 8.43 -26.18 -3.27
C CYS A 434 8.89 -25.89 -1.84
N ALA A 435 8.78 -26.85 -0.92
CA ALA A 435 9.29 -26.71 0.44
C ALA A 435 10.81 -26.47 0.46
N ASN A 436 11.58 -27.27 -0.28
CA ASN A 436 13.02 -27.05 -0.43
C ASN A 436 13.34 -25.68 -1.03
N ALA A 437 12.63 -25.28 -2.09
CA ALA A 437 12.83 -24.00 -2.75
C ALA A 437 12.58 -22.80 -1.81
N ILE A 438 11.54 -22.86 -0.98
CA ILE A 438 11.21 -21.81 0.01
C ILE A 438 12.23 -21.82 1.16
N MET A 439 12.58 -22.99 1.69
CA MET A 439 13.56 -23.12 2.79
C MET A 439 14.95 -22.59 2.43
N HIS A 440 15.34 -22.71 1.16
CA HIS A 440 16.66 -22.33 0.65
C HIS A 440 16.62 -21.08 -0.26
N ALA A 441 15.52 -20.32 -0.26
CA ALA A 441 15.35 -19.16 -1.12
C ALA A 441 16.49 -18.14 -0.94
N GLY A 442 17.17 -17.79 -2.03
CA GLY A 442 18.30 -16.85 -2.01
C GLY A 442 19.54 -17.32 -1.24
N THR A 443 19.63 -18.60 -0.84
CA THR A 443 20.83 -19.13 -0.16
C THR A 443 21.86 -19.69 -1.14
N THR A 444 21.49 -19.91 -2.41
CA THR A 444 22.31 -20.61 -3.44
C THR A 444 22.73 -22.05 -3.10
N VAL A 445 22.28 -22.59 -1.96
CA VAL A 445 22.56 -23.96 -1.53
C VAL A 445 21.56 -24.90 -2.19
N ASP A 446 21.97 -25.51 -3.28
CA ASP A 446 21.19 -26.49 -4.06
C ASP A 446 21.63 -27.94 -3.80
N THR A 447 22.35 -28.21 -2.70
CA THR A 447 22.89 -29.54 -2.35
C THR A 447 21.82 -30.62 -2.34
N PHE A 448 20.65 -30.34 -1.76
CA PHE A 448 19.53 -31.27 -1.78
C PHE A 448 19.10 -31.61 -3.22
N LEU A 449 19.05 -30.63 -4.12
CA LEU A 449 18.70 -30.90 -5.51
C LEU A 449 19.82 -31.67 -6.20
N ARG A 450 21.09 -31.26 -6.07
CA ARG A 450 22.24 -31.96 -6.70
C ARG A 450 22.36 -33.43 -6.28
N GLU A 451 22.23 -33.71 -4.98
CA GLU A 451 22.25 -35.08 -4.42
C GLU A 451 21.09 -35.95 -4.95
N ASN A 452 20.00 -35.32 -5.41
CA ASN A 452 18.80 -35.98 -5.92
C ASN A 452 18.59 -35.80 -7.44
N LEU A 453 19.51 -35.09 -8.13
CA LEU A 453 19.52 -34.77 -9.57
C LEU A 453 20.58 -35.58 -10.33
N VAL A 454 21.81 -35.67 -9.80
CA VAL A 454 22.98 -36.00 -10.62
C VAL A 454 23.55 -37.39 -10.28
N TYR A 455 23.37 -38.32 -11.20
CA TYR A 455 24.46 -39.21 -11.61
C TYR A 455 24.46 -39.28 -13.14
N ASP A 456 25.31 -38.46 -13.75
CA ASP A 456 25.54 -38.42 -15.19
C ASP A 456 26.61 -39.47 -15.53
N PHE A 457 26.30 -40.40 -16.43
CA PHE A 457 27.09 -41.62 -16.68
C PHE A 457 28.32 -41.36 -17.58
N SER A 458 28.69 -40.11 -17.86
CA SER A 458 29.69 -39.77 -18.89
C SER A 458 31.15 -39.74 -18.40
N THR A 459 31.42 -39.76 -17.08
CA THR A 459 32.79 -39.63 -16.53
C THR A 459 33.27 -40.80 -15.67
N ALA A 460 32.46 -41.86 -15.51
CA ALA A 460 32.93 -43.06 -14.84
C ALA A 460 33.87 -43.86 -15.77
N SER A 461 35.17 -43.59 -15.66
CA SER A 461 36.18 -44.52 -16.18
C SER A 461 35.87 -45.92 -15.64
N ALA A 462 35.88 -46.91 -16.53
CA ALA A 462 35.39 -48.28 -16.31
C ALA A 462 36.10 -49.07 -15.18
N LEU A 463 36.98 -48.45 -14.40
CA LEU A 463 37.81 -49.11 -13.40
C LEU A 463 37.18 -49.18 -11.99
N SER A 464 36.11 -48.43 -11.70
CA SER A 464 35.50 -48.40 -10.35
C SER A 464 34.28 -49.33 -10.17
N LEU A 465 33.96 -50.19 -11.14
CA LEU A 465 32.78 -51.08 -11.08
C LEU A 465 33.00 -52.38 -10.28
N ALA A 466 34.19 -52.62 -9.72
CA ALA A 466 34.55 -53.94 -9.20
C ALA A 466 34.40 -54.15 -7.68
N VAL A 467 34.07 -53.14 -6.85
CA VAL A 467 34.19 -53.30 -5.37
C VAL A 467 32.97 -52.83 -4.54
N ALA A 468 31.89 -52.30 -5.12
CA ALA A 468 30.70 -51.93 -4.35
C ALA A 468 29.55 -52.95 -4.52
N PRO A 469 28.85 -53.36 -3.45
CA PRO A 469 27.73 -54.30 -3.56
C PRO A 469 26.61 -53.70 -4.41
N PHE A 470 26.35 -54.37 -5.53
CA PHE A 470 25.46 -53.99 -6.65
C PHE A 470 24.00 -53.65 -6.29
N HIS A 471 23.57 -53.78 -5.02
CA HIS A 471 22.22 -53.44 -4.58
C HIS A 471 22.06 -52.01 -4.00
N LYS A 472 23.14 -51.34 -3.59
CA LYS A 472 23.05 -49.97 -3.04
C LYS A 472 23.26 -48.87 -4.08
N ALA A 473 23.88 -49.18 -5.23
CA ALA A 473 24.18 -48.20 -6.27
C ALA A 473 23.03 -47.97 -7.28
N ILE A 474 22.10 -48.92 -7.43
CA ILE A 474 20.99 -48.82 -8.39
C ILE A 474 19.81 -47.98 -7.86
N VAL A 475 19.72 -47.75 -6.55
CA VAL A 475 18.56 -47.08 -5.93
C VAL A 475 18.67 -45.54 -5.92
N PHE A 476 19.85 -44.97 -6.22
CA PHE A 476 20.08 -43.54 -6.05
C PHE A 476 19.66 -42.67 -7.26
N GLN A 477 19.24 -43.26 -8.38
CA GLN A 477 18.93 -42.55 -9.63
C GLN A 477 17.42 -42.33 -9.87
N GLU A 478 16.62 -42.00 -8.84
CA GLU A 478 15.15 -42.17 -9.00
C GLU A 478 14.25 -40.98 -8.64
N TRP A 479 14.64 -39.98 -7.85
CA TRP A 479 13.60 -39.10 -7.31
C TRP A 479 13.18 -37.95 -8.24
N LEU A 480 14.09 -37.09 -8.72
CA LEU A 480 13.73 -35.97 -9.59
C LEU A 480 13.69 -36.35 -11.09
N SER A 481 14.49 -37.34 -11.52
CA SER A 481 14.47 -37.87 -12.89
C SER A 481 13.11 -38.50 -13.26
N ARG A 482 12.37 -38.97 -12.25
CA ARG A 482 11.01 -39.55 -12.37
C ARG A 482 9.89 -38.51 -12.29
N ALA A 483 10.19 -37.26 -11.99
CA ALA A 483 9.22 -36.19 -12.16
C ALA A 483 8.73 -36.21 -13.61
N THR A 484 7.43 -36.06 -13.86
CA THR A 484 6.86 -36.05 -15.22
C THR A 484 6.17 -34.71 -15.47
N ASN A 485 6.23 -34.24 -16.72
CA ASN A 485 5.52 -33.05 -17.21
C ASN A 485 5.72 -31.83 -16.30
N TRP A 486 4.63 -31.28 -15.73
CA TRP A 486 4.64 -30.10 -14.86
C TRP A 486 5.45 -30.25 -13.59
N ALA A 487 5.66 -31.47 -13.08
CA ALA A 487 6.57 -31.67 -11.95
C ALA A 487 8.03 -31.37 -12.32
N LYS A 488 8.46 -31.65 -13.57
CA LYS A 488 9.78 -31.25 -14.09
C LYS A 488 9.87 -29.73 -14.28
N PHE A 489 8.77 -29.12 -14.72
CA PHE A 489 8.67 -27.65 -14.83
C PHE A 489 8.88 -27.01 -13.46
N SER A 490 8.12 -27.41 -12.44
CA SER A 490 8.25 -26.89 -11.07
C SER A 490 9.60 -27.20 -10.44
N ALA A 491 10.19 -28.36 -10.73
CA ALA A 491 11.54 -28.71 -10.28
C ALA A 491 12.60 -27.75 -10.82
N THR A 492 12.53 -27.45 -12.12
CA THR A 492 13.48 -26.52 -12.76
C THR A 492 13.20 -25.08 -12.32
N ALA A 493 11.93 -24.68 -12.19
CA ALA A 493 11.51 -23.39 -11.65
C ALA A 493 12.03 -23.15 -10.22
N GLY A 494 12.01 -24.19 -9.37
CA GLY A 494 12.48 -24.14 -7.99
C GLY A 494 13.96 -23.78 -7.84
N LEU A 495 14.81 -24.12 -8.83
CA LEU A 495 16.20 -23.66 -8.87
C LEU A 495 16.28 -22.13 -8.93
N GLY A 496 15.36 -21.48 -9.64
CA GLY A 496 15.28 -20.02 -9.72
C GLY A 496 15.00 -19.36 -8.37
N VAL A 497 14.21 -20.00 -7.51
CA VAL A 497 13.92 -19.51 -6.15
C VAL A 497 15.15 -19.65 -5.23
N ILE A 498 15.85 -20.79 -5.32
CA ILE A 498 17.07 -21.04 -4.51
C ILE A 498 18.19 -20.08 -4.90
N HIS A 499 18.33 -19.79 -6.19
CA HIS A 499 19.32 -18.86 -6.74
C HIS A 499 18.78 -17.44 -6.92
N ARG A 500 17.67 -17.07 -6.26
CA ARG A 500 17.10 -15.72 -6.32
C ARG A 500 18.16 -14.67 -5.98
N GLY A 501 18.28 -13.65 -6.83
CA GLY A 501 19.25 -12.56 -6.64
C GLY A 501 20.65 -12.82 -7.19
N HIS A 502 20.95 -14.00 -7.73
CA HIS A 502 22.25 -14.27 -8.34
C HIS A 502 22.36 -13.78 -9.78
N LEU A 503 22.37 -12.46 -9.97
CA LEU A 503 22.22 -11.81 -11.28
C LEU A 503 23.36 -12.16 -12.27
N GLN A 504 24.62 -12.21 -11.81
CA GLN A 504 25.77 -12.38 -12.70
C GLN A 504 25.93 -13.81 -13.24
N GLN A 505 25.72 -14.83 -12.40
CA GLN A 505 25.93 -16.24 -12.82
C GLN A 505 24.61 -17.01 -12.97
N GLY A 506 23.46 -16.40 -12.73
CA GLY A 506 22.15 -17.05 -12.88
C GLY A 506 21.96 -17.69 -14.25
N ARG A 507 22.41 -17.01 -15.33
CA ARG A 507 22.39 -17.58 -16.68
C ARG A 507 23.33 -18.76 -16.85
N ALA A 508 24.54 -18.69 -16.31
CA ALA A 508 25.53 -19.77 -16.41
C ALA A 508 25.08 -21.03 -15.65
N LEU A 509 24.43 -20.87 -14.48
CA LEU A 509 23.88 -21.97 -13.70
C LEU A 509 22.72 -22.66 -14.40
N MET A 510 21.86 -21.90 -15.08
CA MET A 510 20.69 -22.43 -15.79
C MET A 510 21.01 -22.91 -17.21
N ALA A 511 22.20 -22.61 -17.74
CA ALA A 511 22.62 -22.99 -19.10
C ALA A 511 22.39 -24.48 -19.48
N PRO A 512 22.57 -25.46 -18.58
CA PRO A 512 22.28 -26.87 -18.89
C PRO A 512 20.80 -27.17 -19.14
N TYR A 513 19.89 -26.32 -18.63
CA TYR A 513 18.44 -26.50 -18.70
C TYR A 513 17.76 -25.54 -19.69
N LEU A 514 18.51 -24.57 -20.23
CA LEU A 514 17.99 -23.61 -21.20
C LEU A 514 17.84 -24.25 -22.59
N PRO A 515 16.88 -23.78 -23.42
CA PRO A 515 16.73 -24.26 -24.78
C PRO A 515 18.01 -23.97 -25.59
N GLN A 516 18.68 -25.02 -26.07
CA GLN A 516 19.87 -24.90 -26.92
C GLN A 516 19.46 -24.96 -28.39
N SER A 517 19.71 -23.87 -29.13
CA SER A 517 19.47 -23.84 -30.57
C SER A 517 20.31 -24.90 -31.29
N GLY A 518 19.65 -25.95 -31.80
CA GLY A 518 20.25 -26.93 -32.72
C GLY A 518 20.76 -28.25 -32.13
N ALA A 519 20.59 -28.51 -30.83
CA ALA A 519 20.96 -29.81 -30.25
C ALA A 519 19.82 -30.83 -30.42
N VAL A 520 20.00 -31.80 -31.32
CA VAL A 520 19.15 -33.00 -31.45
C VAL A 520 19.42 -33.89 -30.24
N GLY A 521 18.76 -33.57 -29.13
CA GLY A 521 19.00 -34.16 -27.80
C GLY A 521 18.64 -33.22 -26.63
N GLY A 522 17.96 -32.09 -26.88
CA GLY A 522 17.52 -31.14 -25.86
C GLY A 522 16.65 -31.75 -24.77
N GLY A 523 16.63 -31.10 -23.61
CA GLY A 523 15.86 -31.53 -22.44
C GLY A 523 14.35 -31.59 -22.71
N SER A 524 13.56 -32.11 -21.76
CA SER A 524 12.10 -32.08 -21.93
C SER A 524 11.61 -30.62 -22.03
N PRO A 525 10.60 -30.29 -22.87
CA PRO A 525 10.10 -28.93 -23.04
C PRO A 525 9.60 -28.29 -21.73
N TYR A 526 9.17 -29.12 -20.77
CA TYR A 526 8.82 -28.69 -19.41
C TYR A 526 10.02 -28.19 -18.61
N SER A 527 11.19 -28.81 -18.77
CA SER A 527 12.41 -28.35 -18.10
C SER A 527 12.93 -27.08 -18.76
N GLU A 528 12.90 -27.00 -20.09
CA GLU A 528 13.30 -25.79 -20.84
C GLU A 528 12.40 -24.59 -20.52
N GLY A 529 11.07 -24.78 -20.53
CA GLY A 529 10.12 -23.75 -20.08
C GLY A 529 10.32 -23.38 -18.61
N GLY A 530 10.53 -24.38 -17.74
CA GLY A 530 10.80 -24.14 -16.32
C GLY A 530 12.09 -23.37 -16.07
N ALA A 531 13.11 -23.56 -16.93
CA ALA A 531 14.37 -22.82 -16.87
C ALA A 531 14.20 -21.34 -17.23
N LEU A 532 13.40 -21.03 -18.25
CA LEU A 532 13.06 -19.64 -18.61
C LEU A 532 12.28 -18.95 -17.49
N TYR A 533 11.34 -19.66 -16.86
CA TYR A 533 10.61 -19.13 -15.70
C TYR A 533 11.54 -18.91 -14.49
N ALA A 534 12.41 -19.86 -14.17
CA ALA A 534 13.43 -19.71 -13.13
C ALA A 534 14.35 -18.52 -13.37
N LEU A 535 14.73 -18.27 -14.63
CA LEU A 535 15.57 -17.13 -14.99
C LEU A 535 14.87 -15.79 -14.70
N GLY A 536 13.56 -15.72 -14.95
CA GLY A 536 12.73 -14.58 -14.54
C GLY A 536 12.58 -14.44 -13.02
N LEU A 537 12.47 -15.55 -12.28
CA LEU A 537 12.46 -15.53 -10.80
C LEU A 537 13.78 -15.03 -10.20
N ILE A 538 14.92 -15.37 -10.82
CA ILE A 538 16.24 -14.88 -10.39
C ILE A 538 16.36 -13.37 -10.60
N HIS A 539 15.83 -12.87 -11.72
CA HIS A 539 15.92 -11.47 -12.15
C HIS A 539 14.61 -10.70 -11.91
N ALA A 540 13.78 -11.12 -10.97
CA ALA A 540 12.52 -10.44 -10.66
C ALA A 540 12.81 -8.98 -10.30
N ASN A 541 12.08 -8.05 -10.93
CA ASN A 541 12.28 -6.58 -10.89
C ASN A 541 13.58 -6.04 -11.53
N HIS A 542 14.59 -6.89 -11.74
CA HIS A 542 15.96 -6.51 -12.11
C HIS A 542 16.39 -7.12 -13.45
N GLY A 543 15.50 -7.06 -14.44
CA GLY A 543 15.64 -7.82 -15.69
C GLY A 543 16.46 -7.20 -16.82
N GLU A 544 17.07 -6.01 -16.68
CA GLU A 544 17.67 -5.28 -17.82
C GLU A 544 18.64 -6.12 -18.65
N GLY A 545 19.50 -6.92 -18.01
CA GLY A 545 20.44 -7.80 -18.69
C GLY A 545 19.85 -9.05 -19.35
N ILE A 546 18.59 -9.42 -19.06
CA ILE A 546 17.98 -10.69 -19.49
C ILE A 546 16.69 -10.56 -20.30
N LYS A 547 16.02 -9.40 -20.25
CA LYS A 547 14.78 -9.12 -21.00
C LYS A 547 14.93 -9.46 -22.49
N GLN A 548 16.02 -9.02 -23.12
CA GLN A 548 16.26 -9.29 -24.54
C GLN A 548 16.39 -10.79 -24.84
N PHE A 549 17.12 -11.53 -24.01
CA PHE A 549 17.29 -12.98 -24.19
C PHE A 549 15.96 -13.74 -24.03
N LEU A 550 15.14 -13.38 -23.04
CA LEU A 550 13.81 -13.96 -22.84
C LEU A 550 12.87 -13.64 -24.01
N ARG A 551 12.94 -12.41 -24.53
CA ARG A 551 12.17 -11.95 -25.68
C ARG A 551 12.55 -12.69 -26.97
N GLU A 552 13.84 -12.86 -27.22
CA GLU A 552 14.34 -13.68 -28.34
C GLU A 552 13.90 -15.15 -28.20
N SER A 553 13.98 -15.70 -26.98
CA SER A 553 13.55 -17.08 -26.70
C SER A 553 12.05 -17.28 -26.93
N LEU A 554 11.22 -16.28 -26.59
CA LEU A 554 9.78 -16.27 -26.81
C LEU A 554 9.44 -16.25 -28.31
N ARG A 555 10.09 -15.38 -29.08
CA ARG A 555 9.87 -15.23 -30.53
C ARG A 555 10.32 -16.44 -31.34
N ASN A 556 11.38 -17.12 -30.89
CA ASN A 556 11.98 -18.24 -31.61
C ASN A 556 11.28 -19.58 -31.37
N THR A 557 10.31 -19.66 -30.46
CA THR A 557 9.70 -20.92 -30.03
C THR A 557 8.19 -20.93 -30.27
N SER A 558 7.67 -22.04 -30.79
CA SER A 558 6.22 -22.29 -30.96
C SER A 558 5.63 -23.31 -29.97
N ALA A 559 6.46 -23.89 -29.09
CA ALA A 559 6.01 -24.84 -28.09
C ALA A 559 5.31 -24.14 -26.92
N GLU A 560 4.06 -24.49 -26.66
CA GLU A 560 3.20 -23.85 -25.65
C GLU A 560 3.81 -23.84 -24.24
N VAL A 561 4.52 -24.90 -23.84
CA VAL A 561 5.11 -25.02 -22.50
C VAL A 561 6.32 -24.10 -22.32
N ILE A 562 7.11 -23.92 -23.38
CA ILE A 562 8.28 -23.04 -23.37
C ILE A 562 7.80 -21.58 -23.42
N GLN A 563 6.80 -21.28 -24.25
CA GLN A 563 6.14 -19.97 -24.26
C GLN A 563 5.52 -19.63 -22.91
N HIS A 564 4.88 -20.59 -22.23
CA HIS A 564 4.34 -20.40 -20.89
C HIS A 564 5.42 -19.95 -19.89
N GLY A 565 6.56 -20.65 -19.84
CA GLY A 565 7.66 -20.26 -18.96
C GLY A 565 8.33 -18.93 -19.36
N ALA A 566 8.43 -18.66 -20.66
CA ALA A 566 8.98 -17.42 -21.19
C ALA A 566 8.10 -16.20 -20.88
N CYS A 567 6.77 -16.29 -21.05
CA CYS A 567 5.82 -15.23 -20.72
C CYS A 567 5.85 -14.87 -19.23
N LEU A 568 5.82 -15.88 -18.35
CA LEU A 568 5.91 -15.65 -16.90
C LEU A 568 7.28 -15.07 -16.50
N GLY A 569 8.37 -15.61 -17.06
CA GLY A 569 9.72 -15.14 -16.77
C GLY A 569 9.94 -13.70 -17.24
N LEU A 570 9.44 -13.36 -18.43
CA LEU A 570 9.52 -12.02 -19.01
C LEU A 570 8.68 -11.01 -18.23
N GLY A 571 7.45 -11.39 -17.82
CA GLY A 571 6.60 -10.57 -16.96
C GLY A 571 7.24 -10.25 -15.61
N LEU A 572 7.90 -11.24 -14.97
CA LEU A 572 8.65 -11.03 -13.72
C LEU A 572 9.89 -10.16 -13.90
N ALA A 573 10.66 -10.38 -14.97
CA ALA A 573 11.85 -9.60 -15.29
C ALA A 573 11.53 -8.14 -15.66
N ALA A 574 10.32 -7.89 -16.19
CA ALA A 574 9.83 -6.59 -16.59
C ALA A 574 8.71 -6.05 -15.69
N LEU A 575 8.64 -6.49 -14.43
CA LEU A 575 7.60 -6.07 -13.49
C LEU A 575 7.51 -4.54 -13.40
N GLY A 576 6.33 -3.99 -13.68
CA GLY A 576 6.04 -2.56 -13.57
C GLY A 576 6.82 -1.64 -14.51
N THR A 577 7.63 -2.15 -15.47
CA THR A 577 8.42 -1.26 -16.33
C THR A 577 7.63 -0.60 -17.44
N SER A 578 6.39 -1.04 -17.67
CA SER A 578 5.50 -0.45 -18.68
C SER A 578 6.07 -0.40 -20.09
N ASP A 579 6.81 -1.45 -20.46
CA ASP A 579 7.45 -1.55 -21.77
C ASP A 579 6.45 -2.04 -22.84
N GLU A 580 6.10 -1.14 -23.74
CA GLU A 580 5.16 -1.36 -24.85
C GLU A 580 5.60 -2.51 -25.77
N GLU A 581 6.90 -2.65 -26.01
CA GLU A 581 7.39 -3.66 -26.96
C GLU A 581 7.25 -5.07 -26.41
N ILE A 582 7.49 -5.25 -25.11
CA ILE A 582 7.29 -6.52 -24.42
C ILE A 582 5.80 -6.86 -24.34
N TYR A 583 4.95 -5.85 -24.13
CA TYR A 583 3.50 -6.02 -24.11
C TYR A 583 2.99 -6.59 -25.43
N GLU A 584 3.38 -6.02 -26.56
CA GLU A 584 2.96 -6.48 -27.89
C GLU A 584 3.47 -7.90 -28.21
N ASP A 585 4.69 -8.25 -27.79
CA ASP A 585 5.20 -9.62 -27.97
C ASP A 585 4.41 -10.66 -27.18
N ILE A 586 4.06 -10.36 -25.91
CA ILE A 586 3.25 -11.27 -25.09
C ILE A 586 1.80 -11.34 -25.63
N LYS A 587 1.25 -10.22 -26.10
CA LYS A 587 -0.06 -10.15 -26.73
C LYS A 587 -0.16 -10.99 -27.99
N ASN A 588 0.89 -11.04 -28.82
CA ASN A 588 0.95 -11.93 -29.98
C ASN A 588 0.82 -13.41 -29.58
N VAL A 589 1.41 -13.80 -28.45
CA VAL A 589 1.28 -15.17 -27.90
C VAL A 589 -0.14 -15.42 -27.37
N LEU A 590 -0.75 -14.43 -26.73
CA LEU A 590 -2.14 -14.50 -26.28
C LEU A 590 -3.10 -14.77 -27.45
N TYR A 591 -2.94 -14.03 -28.57
CA TYR A 591 -3.77 -14.21 -29.77
C TYR A 591 -3.51 -15.49 -30.55
N THR A 592 -2.50 -16.28 -30.17
CA THR A 592 -2.34 -17.65 -30.68
C THR A 592 -3.40 -18.59 -30.11
N ASP A 593 -4.17 -18.14 -29.10
CA ASP A 593 -5.31 -18.85 -28.47
C ASP A 593 -4.95 -20.25 -27.94
N SER A 594 -3.70 -20.43 -27.49
CA SER A 594 -3.28 -21.63 -26.77
C SER A 594 -3.65 -21.53 -25.29
N ALA A 595 -4.38 -22.51 -24.78
CA ALA A 595 -4.86 -22.50 -23.40
C ALA A 595 -3.74 -22.40 -22.34
N VAL A 596 -2.57 -23.00 -22.58
CA VAL A 596 -1.45 -23.01 -21.60
C VAL A 596 -0.59 -21.76 -21.72
N ALA A 597 -0.22 -21.38 -22.94
CA ALA A 597 0.60 -20.18 -23.16
C ALA A 597 -0.21 -18.90 -22.88
N GLY A 598 -1.50 -18.87 -23.22
CA GLY A 598 -2.40 -17.74 -23.00
C GLY A 598 -2.64 -17.41 -21.53
N GLU A 599 -2.71 -18.41 -20.65
CA GLU A 599 -2.79 -18.19 -19.19
C GLU A 599 -1.57 -17.43 -18.67
N ALA A 600 -0.36 -17.86 -19.06
CA ALA A 600 0.88 -17.19 -18.71
C ALA A 600 1.01 -15.82 -19.37
N ALA A 601 0.53 -15.66 -20.61
CA ALA A 601 0.55 -14.39 -21.32
C ALA A 601 -0.33 -13.35 -20.60
N GLY A 602 -1.55 -13.71 -20.19
CA GLY A 602 -2.43 -12.82 -19.43
C GLY A 602 -1.81 -12.36 -18.10
N ILE A 603 -1.20 -13.29 -17.35
CA ILE A 603 -0.48 -12.95 -16.11
C ILE A 603 0.74 -12.08 -16.40
N GLY A 604 1.54 -12.42 -17.41
CA GLY A 604 2.74 -11.68 -17.80
C GLY A 604 2.45 -10.24 -18.23
N MET A 605 1.37 -10.03 -19.00
CA MET A 605 0.88 -8.69 -19.36
C MET A 605 0.48 -7.88 -18.12
N GLY A 606 -0.23 -8.52 -17.18
CA GLY A 606 -0.59 -7.90 -15.91
C GLY A 606 0.61 -7.50 -15.06
N LEU A 607 1.61 -8.38 -14.93
CA LEU A 607 2.87 -8.12 -14.20
C LEU A 607 3.66 -6.96 -14.81
N LEU A 608 3.74 -6.88 -16.13
CA LEU A 608 4.38 -5.78 -16.85
C LEU A 608 3.70 -4.43 -16.59
N MET A 609 2.37 -4.44 -16.45
CA MET A 609 1.50 -3.26 -16.36
C MET A 609 0.99 -2.95 -14.95
N VAL A 610 1.60 -3.55 -13.93
CA VAL A 610 1.24 -3.36 -12.51
C VAL A 610 1.13 -1.87 -12.17
N GLY A 611 -0.02 -1.50 -11.60
CA GLY A 611 -0.24 -0.17 -11.05
C GLY A 611 -0.27 0.98 -12.07
N THR A 612 -0.44 0.71 -13.37
CA THR A 612 -0.57 1.78 -14.39
C THR A 612 -2.01 2.23 -14.64
N ALA A 613 -3.01 1.38 -14.38
CA ALA A 613 -4.42 1.59 -14.77
C ALA A 613 -4.59 2.05 -16.23
N SER A 614 -3.79 1.49 -17.15
CA SER A 614 -3.85 1.81 -18.58
C SER A 614 -5.16 1.32 -19.24
N GLU A 615 -5.59 1.98 -20.31
CA GLU A 615 -6.69 1.56 -21.19
C GLU A 615 -6.49 0.14 -21.75
N LYS A 616 -5.25 -0.34 -21.76
CA LYS A 616 -4.88 -1.73 -22.10
C LYS A 616 -5.60 -2.78 -21.25
N ALA A 617 -5.96 -2.44 -20.01
CA ALA A 617 -6.75 -3.33 -19.17
C ALA A 617 -8.15 -3.59 -19.76
N SER A 618 -8.74 -2.60 -20.43
CA SER A 618 -10.02 -2.75 -21.15
C SER A 618 -9.87 -3.61 -22.40
N GLU A 619 -8.73 -3.53 -23.10
CA GLU A 619 -8.42 -4.43 -24.22
C GLU A 619 -8.29 -5.89 -23.75
N MET A 620 -7.59 -6.13 -22.63
CA MET A 620 -7.49 -7.46 -22.02
C MET A 620 -8.86 -8.00 -21.62
N LEU A 621 -9.74 -7.14 -21.08
CA LEU A 621 -11.10 -7.51 -20.71
C LEU A 621 -11.94 -7.89 -21.94
N ALA A 622 -11.85 -7.11 -23.02
CA ALA A 622 -12.55 -7.41 -24.26
C ALA A 622 -12.15 -8.78 -24.83
N TYR A 623 -10.85 -9.09 -24.84
CA TYR A 623 -10.39 -10.40 -25.31
C TYR A 623 -10.79 -11.55 -24.37
N ALA A 624 -10.93 -11.29 -23.06
CA ALA A 624 -11.44 -12.28 -22.12
C ALA A 624 -12.91 -12.65 -22.38
N HIS A 625 -13.71 -11.77 -22.98
CA HIS A 625 -15.08 -12.09 -23.43
C HIS A 625 -15.12 -12.88 -24.74
N ASP A 626 -14.12 -12.71 -25.60
CA ASP A 626 -14.07 -13.37 -26.91
C ASP A 626 -13.58 -14.82 -26.84
N THR A 627 -12.61 -15.10 -25.96
CA THR A 627 -12.03 -16.45 -25.84
C THR A 627 -12.96 -17.42 -25.12
N GLN A 628 -12.88 -18.70 -25.48
CA GLN A 628 -13.64 -19.79 -24.84
C GLN A 628 -12.79 -20.59 -23.85
N HIS A 629 -11.49 -20.27 -23.72
CA HIS A 629 -10.57 -21.01 -22.88
C HIS A 629 -10.54 -20.46 -21.45
N GLU A 630 -11.13 -21.19 -20.50
CA GLU A 630 -11.17 -20.83 -19.06
C GLU A 630 -9.80 -20.44 -18.49
N LYS A 631 -8.71 -21.09 -18.94
CA LYS A 631 -7.34 -20.79 -18.49
C LYS A 631 -6.88 -19.40 -18.93
N ILE A 632 -7.23 -19.00 -20.16
CA ILE A 632 -6.90 -17.68 -20.69
C ILE A 632 -7.72 -16.63 -19.95
N ILE A 633 -9.03 -16.85 -19.77
CA ILE A 633 -9.90 -15.95 -19.00
C ILE A 633 -9.36 -15.76 -17.58
N ARG A 634 -8.92 -16.84 -16.92
CA ARG A 634 -8.32 -16.77 -15.57
C ARG A 634 -7.00 -15.99 -15.55
N GLY A 635 -6.12 -16.23 -16.52
CA GLY A 635 -4.86 -15.50 -16.64
C GLY A 635 -5.06 -14.01 -16.87
N LEU A 636 -6.02 -13.65 -17.74
CA LEU A 636 -6.41 -12.27 -18.01
C LEU A 636 -7.10 -11.62 -16.82
N SER A 637 -8.01 -12.33 -16.14
CA SER A 637 -8.74 -11.77 -15.00
C SER A 637 -7.80 -11.40 -13.84
N LEU A 638 -6.79 -12.24 -13.57
CA LEU A 638 -5.72 -11.90 -12.63
C LEU A 638 -4.79 -10.81 -13.17
N GLY A 639 -4.46 -10.86 -14.46
CA GLY A 639 -3.62 -9.84 -15.11
C GLY A 639 -4.23 -8.43 -15.01
N ILE A 640 -5.52 -8.31 -15.30
CA ILE A 640 -6.31 -7.08 -15.16
C ILE A 640 -6.30 -6.61 -13.70
N ALA A 641 -6.52 -7.51 -12.74
CA ALA A 641 -6.47 -7.17 -11.32
C ALA A 641 -5.11 -6.59 -10.87
N LEU A 642 -4.00 -7.03 -11.46
CA LEU A 642 -2.67 -6.48 -11.19
C LEU A 642 -2.49 -5.05 -11.74
N THR A 643 -3.14 -4.71 -12.86
CA THR A 643 -3.02 -3.37 -13.46
C THR A 643 -3.59 -2.25 -12.58
N VAL A 644 -4.59 -2.56 -11.76
CA VAL A 644 -5.25 -1.61 -10.85
C VAL A 644 -4.60 -1.49 -9.47
N TYR A 645 -3.42 -2.08 -9.29
CA TYR A 645 -2.72 -2.09 -8.01
C TYR A 645 -2.53 -0.69 -7.42
N GLY A 646 -3.13 -0.45 -6.25
CA GLY A 646 -3.06 0.81 -5.52
C GLY A 646 -3.66 2.01 -6.25
N ARG A 647 -4.65 1.80 -7.13
CA ARG A 647 -5.32 2.86 -7.91
C ARG A 647 -6.59 3.41 -7.27
N GLU A 648 -7.12 2.74 -6.24
CA GLU A 648 -8.31 3.16 -5.48
C GLU A 648 -9.49 3.52 -6.40
N GLU A 649 -10.06 4.72 -6.28
CA GLU A 649 -11.26 5.16 -7.00
C GLU A 649 -11.11 5.16 -8.54
N GLU A 650 -9.91 5.34 -9.08
CA GLU A 650 -9.65 5.28 -10.53
C GLU A 650 -10.05 3.91 -11.13
N ALA A 651 -9.97 2.85 -10.32
CA ALA A 651 -10.26 1.49 -10.73
C ALA A 651 -11.74 1.09 -10.57
N ASP A 652 -12.57 1.91 -9.93
CA ASP A 652 -13.96 1.54 -9.58
C ASP A 652 -14.79 1.19 -10.82
N THR A 653 -14.58 1.90 -11.94
CA THR A 653 -15.28 1.64 -13.20
C THR A 653 -15.01 0.23 -13.74
N LEU A 654 -13.74 -0.19 -13.74
CA LEU A 654 -13.31 -1.51 -14.20
C LEU A 654 -13.75 -2.61 -13.23
N ILE A 655 -13.66 -2.35 -11.91
CA ILE A 655 -14.11 -3.29 -10.87
C ILE A 655 -15.63 -3.52 -11.00
N GLU A 656 -16.42 -2.47 -11.20
CA GLU A 656 -17.87 -2.62 -11.42
C GLU A 656 -18.20 -3.43 -12.67
N GLN A 657 -17.44 -3.26 -13.76
CA GLN A 657 -17.60 -4.08 -14.97
C GLN A 657 -17.31 -5.56 -14.68
N MET A 658 -16.17 -5.87 -14.05
CA MET A 658 -15.77 -7.26 -13.78
C MET A 658 -16.69 -7.95 -12.76
N THR A 659 -17.16 -7.23 -11.73
CA THR A 659 -18.00 -7.82 -10.66
C THR A 659 -19.45 -8.05 -11.06
N ARG A 660 -19.95 -7.32 -12.07
CA ARG A 660 -21.31 -7.52 -12.63
C ARG A 660 -21.34 -8.52 -13.78
N ASP A 661 -20.18 -9.08 -14.14
CA ASP A 661 -20.07 -10.02 -15.25
C ASP A 661 -20.82 -11.33 -14.99
N GLN A 662 -21.32 -11.94 -16.07
CA GLN A 662 -21.97 -13.25 -16.01
C GLN A 662 -20.96 -14.37 -15.72
N ASP A 663 -19.73 -14.25 -16.22
CA ASP A 663 -18.68 -15.26 -16.02
C ASP A 663 -18.14 -15.21 -14.57
N PRO A 664 -18.24 -16.32 -13.81
CA PRO A 664 -17.63 -16.42 -12.48
C PRO A 664 -16.12 -16.15 -12.44
N ILE A 665 -15.36 -16.47 -13.50
CA ILE A 665 -13.90 -16.29 -13.55
C ILE A 665 -13.53 -14.81 -13.64
N LEU A 666 -14.35 -14.01 -14.33
CA LEU A 666 -14.19 -12.55 -14.38
C LEU A 666 -14.59 -11.90 -13.06
N ARG A 667 -15.70 -12.36 -12.42
CA ARG A 667 -16.05 -11.90 -11.06
C ARG A 667 -14.97 -12.24 -10.03
N TYR A 668 -14.34 -13.41 -10.17
CA TYR A 668 -13.18 -13.83 -9.36
C TYR A 668 -12.01 -12.85 -9.51
N GLY A 669 -11.65 -12.47 -10.75
CA GLY A 669 -10.65 -11.43 -10.99
C GLY A 669 -11.07 -10.07 -10.44
N GLY A 670 -12.37 -9.73 -10.52
CA GLY A 670 -12.93 -8.51 -9.95
C GLY A 670 -12.76 -8.40 -8.43
N MET A 671 -12.83 -9.53 -7.70
CA MET A 671 -12.54 -9.54 -6.25
C MET A 671 -11.07 -9.23 -5.97
N TYR A 672 -10.14 -9.77 -6.76
CA TYR A 672 -8.71 -9.41 -6.65
C TYR A 672 -8.44 -7.97 -7.06
N ALA A 673 -9.11 -7.47 -8.11
CA ALA A 673 -8.99 -6.09 -8.56
C ALA A 673 -9.42 -5.12 -7.44
N LEU A 674 -10.54 -5.40 -6.78
CA LEU A 674 -11.01 -4.63 -5.61
C LEU A 674 -10.00 -4.71 -4.44
N ALA A 675 -9.46 -5.89 -4.17
CA ALA A 675 -8.48 -6.11 -3.11
C ALA A 675 -7.17 -5.34 -3.33
N LEU A 676 -6.64 -5.39 -4.56
CA LEU A 676 -5.37 -4.79 -4.94
C LEU A 676 -5.48 -3.27 -5.12
N ALA A 677 -6.64 -2.77 -5.59
CA ALA A 677 -6.91 -1.35 -5.71
C ALA A 677 -6.99 -0.66 -4.34
N TYR A 678 -7.65 -1.28 -3.36
CA TYR A 678 -7.86 -0.75 -2.01
C TYR A 678 -6.93 -1.36 -0.95
N ARG A 679 -5.73 -1.79 -1.33
CA ARG A 679 -4.81 -2.44 -0.39
C ARG A 679 -4.47 -1.51 0.79
N GLY A 680 -4.62 -1.98 2.02
CA GLY A 680 -4.24 -1.24 3.23
C GLY A 680 -4.98 0.08 3.47
N THR A 681 -6.04 0.39 2.72
CA THR A 681 -6.79 1.65 2.91
C THR A 681 -7.89 1.52 3.97
N ALA A 682 -8.24 0.29 4.38
CA ALA A 682 -9.36 0.02 5.30
C ALA A 682 -10.69 0.66 4.88
N ASN A 683 -10.90 0.87 3.58
CA ASN A 683 -12.10 1.54 3.09
C ASN A 683 -13.36 0.69 3.32
N ASN A 684 -14.32 1.25 4.07
CA ASN A 684 -15.60 0.62 4.38
C ASN A 684 -16.41 0.25 3.13
N LYS A 685 -16.35 1.03 2.05
CA LYS A 685 -17.06 0.72 0.79
C LYS A 685 -16.57 -0.61 0.21
N ALA A 686 -15.25 -0.78 0.12
CA ALA A 686 -14.63 -1.99 -0.41
C ALA A 686 -14.91 -3.19 0.50
N ILE A 687 -14.80 -3.03 1.82
CA ILE A 687 -15.10 -4.10 2.79
C ILE A 687 -16.56 -4.55 2.68
N HIS A 688 -17.51 -3.61 2.63
CA HIS A 688 -18.93 -3.93 2.49
C HIS A 688 -19.22 -4.68 1.19
N GLN A 689 -18.62 -4.25 0.08
CA GLN A 689 -18.76 -4.93 -1.21
C GLN A 689 -18.19 -6.36 -1.16
N LEU A 690 -16.99 -6.55 -0.60
CA LEU A 690 -16.38 -7.87 -0.42
C LEU A 690 -17.24 -8.79 0.46
N LEU A 691 -17.77 -8.28 1.58
CA LEU A 691 -18.67 -9.03 2.46
C LEU A 691 -19.97 -9.43 1.76
N HIS A 692 -20.52 -8.55 0.93
CA HIS A 692 -21.70 -8.86 0.13
C HIS A 692 -21.41 -10.04 -0.82
N PHE A 693 -20.35 -9.96 -1.63
CA PHE A 693 -19.98 -11.05 -2.56
C PHE A 693 -19.58 -12.35 -1.85
N ALA A 694 -19.00 -12.28 -0.65
CA ALA A 694 -18.67 -13.45 0.15
C ALA A 694 -19.92 -14.30 0.52
N VAL A 695 -21.10 -13.68 0.63
CA VAL A 695 -22.35 -14.35 1.00
C VAL A 695 -23.26 -14.57 -0.21
N SER A 696 -23.37 -13.59 -1.11
CA SER A 696 -24.40 -13.57 -2.15
C SER A 696 -24.03 -14.33 -3.43
N ASP A 697 -22.75 -14.47 -3.75
CA ASP A 697 -22.35 -15.10 -5.02
C ASP A 697 -22.61 -16.61 -5.00
N VAL A 698 -22.96 -17.16 -6.16
CA VAL A 698 -23.24 -18.58 -6.35
C VAL A 698 -21.93 -19.39 -6.45
N SER A 699 -20.85 -18.77 -6.91
CA SER A 699 -19.56 -19.45 -7.11
C SER A 699 -18.71 -19.47 -5.85
N ASP A 700 -18.29 -20.66 -5.43
CA ASP A 700 -17.39 -20.87 -4.29
C ASP A 700 -16.04 -20.18 -4.45
N ASP A 701 -15.52 -20.13 -5.69
CA ASP A 701 -14.23 -19.51 -5.98
C ASP A 701 -14.28 -17.99 -5.77
N VAL A 702 -15.40 -17.36 -6.15
CA VAL A 702 -15.63 -15.92 -5.92
C VAL A 702 -15.81 -15.67 -4.42
N ARG A 703 -16.63 -16.47 -3.73
CA ARG A 703 -16.84 -16.34 -2.28
C ARG A 703 -15.53 -16.47 -1.49
N ARG A 704 -14.73 -17.50 -1.79
CA ARG A 704 -13.43 -17.73 -1.16
C ARG A 704 -12.49 -16.54 -1.39
N THR A 705 -12.44 -16.05 -2.62
CA THR A 705 -11.58 -14.92 -2.98
C THR A 705 -12.02 -13.63 -2.31
N ALA A 706 -13.32 -13.38 -2.20
CA ALA A 706 -13.85 -12.21 -1.50
C ALA A 706 -13.45 -12.21 -0.01
N VAL A 707 -13.46 -13.37 0.65
CA VAL A 707 -13.00 -13.49 2.04
C VAL A 707 -11.48 -13.29 2.14
N MET A 708 -10.70 -13.83 1.21
CA MET A 708 -9.24 -13.60 1.17
C MET A 708 -8.89 -12.13 0.90
N ALA A 709 -9.66 -11.46 0.04
CA ALA A 709 -9.52 -10.07 -0.34
C ALA A 709 -9.64 -9.10 0.86
N ILE A 710 -10.45 -9.44 1.87
CA ILE A 710 -10.56 -8.64 3.11
C ILE A 710 -9.18 -8.47 3.77
N GLY A 711 -8.34 -9.51 3.75
CA GLY A 711 -6.98 -9.45 4.30
C GLY A 711 -6.08 -8.45 3.57
N PHE A 712 -6.25 -8.27 2.26
CA PHE A 712 -5.48 -7.27 1.49
C PHE A 712 -5.96 -5.84 1.77
N VAL A 713 -7.25 -5.61 2.00
CA VAL A 713 -7.77 -4.26 2.29
C VAL A 713 -7.38 -3.82 3.71
N LEU A 714 -7.31 -4.77 4.65
CA LEU A 714 -7.13 -4.52 6.08
C LEU A 714 -5.75 -4.94 6.64
N TYR A 715 -4.72 -5.16 5.80
CA TYR A 715 -3.41 -5.62 6.33
C TYR A 715 -2.75 -4.62 7.30
N ASN A 716 -3.11 -3.33 7.23
CA ASN A 716 -2.66 -2.31 8.18
C ASN A 716 -3.29 -2.47 9.58
N GLU A 717 -4.44 -3.15 9.68
CA GLU A 717 -5.16 -3.39 10.94
C GLU A 717 -5.44 -4.90 11.13
N PRO A 718 -4.41 -5.73 11.39
CA PRO A 718 -4.55 -7.18 11.43
C PRO A 718 -5.53 -7.67 12.52
N GLU A 719 -5.68 -6.92 13.61
CA GLU A 719 -6.64 -7.26 14.67
C GLU A 719 -8.10 -7.19 14.19
N GLN A 720 -8.42 -6.22 13.34
CA GLN A 720 -9.78 -6.05 12.80
C GLN A 720 -10.14 -7.20 11.86
N VAL A 721 -9.17 -7.65 11.05
CA VAL A 721 -9.31 -8.83 10.18
C VAL A 721 -9.73 -10.05 10.99
N CYS A 722 -9.06 -10.33 12.11
CA CYS A 722 -9.39 -11.48 12.96
C CYS A 722 -10.83 -11.43 13.49
N ARG A 723 -11.30 -10.26 13.94
CA ARG A 723 -12.67 -10.08 14.46
C ARG A 723 -13.75 -10.32 13.39
N ILE A 724 -13.52 -9.80 12.19
CA ILE A 724 -14.44 -9.98 11.05
C ILE A 724 -14.45 -11.45 10.61
N LEU A 725 -13.28 -12.04 10.42
CA LEU A 725 -13.16 -13.44 9.98
C LEU A 725 -13.71 -14.43 11.01
N GLU A 726 -13.57 -14.15 12.31
CA GLU A 726 -14.15 -14.99 13.35
C GLU A 726 -15.68 -15.03 13.24
N SER A 727 -16.31 -13.90 12.96
CA SER A 727 -17.76 -13.80 12.77
C SER A 727 -18.21 -14.62 11.55
N ILE A 728 -17.49 -14.50 10.43
CA ILE A 728 -17.75 -15.25 9.19
C ILE A 728 -17.54 -16.75 9.39
N ALA A 729 -16.46 -17.15 10.05
CA ALA A 729 -16.15 -18.55 10.34
C ALA A 729 -17.23 -19.20 11.22
N ARG A 730 -17.72 -18.48 12.24
CA ARG A 730 -18.83 -18.94 13.08
C ARG A 730 -20.13 -19.09 12.29
N LEU A 731 -20.46 -18.13 11.43
CA LEU A 731 -21.63 -18.19 10.56
C LEU A 731 -21.62 -19.45 9.69
N HIS A 732 -20.53 -19.70 8.94
CA HIS A 732 -20.41 -20.91 8.13
C HIS A 732 -20.48 -22.20 8.95
N TYR A 733 -19.84 -22.24 10.13
CA TYR A 733 -19.92 -23.41 11.00
C TYR A 733 -21.37 -23.70 11.41
N THR A 734 -22.16 -22.67 11.74
CA THR A 734 -23.58 -22.85 12.08
C THR A 734 -24.42 -23.31 10.89
N THR A 735 -24.16 -22.81 9.67
CA THR A 735 -24.86 -23.24 8.46
C THR A 735 -24.54 -24.69 8.10
N SER A 736 -23.27 -25.08 8.15
CA SER A 736 -22.85 -26.45 7.86
C SER A 736 -23.41 -27.45 8.89
N VAL A 737 -23.48 -27.08 10.17
CA VAL A 737 -24.12 -27.92 11.20
C VAL A 737 -25.62 -28.09 10.96
N LEU A 738 -26.31 -27.04 10.52
CA LEU A 738 -27.74 -27.12 10.15
C LEU A 738 -27.99 -27.98 8.91
N GLU A 739 -27.13 -27.88 7.89
CA GLU A 739 -27.19 -28.73 6.70
C GLU A 739 -26.91 -30.20 7.03
N TYR A 740 -25.96 -30.50 7.93
CA TYR A 740 -25.70 -31.86 8.40
C TYR A 740 -26.81 -32.45 9.29
N LEU A 741 -27.62 -31.61 9.93
CA LEU A 741 -28.78 -32.05 10.71
C LEU A 741 -30.05 -32.23 9.84
N SER A 742 -30.06 -31.70 8.61
CA SER A 742 -31.20 -31.80 7.70
C SER A 742 -31.53 -33.22 7.17
N PRO A 743 -30.61 -34.19 7.03
CA PRO A 743 -30.98 -35.55 6.60
C PRO A 743 -31.61 -36.38 7.73
N ALA A 744 -31.54 -35.92 8.98
CA ALA A 744 -32.08 -36.66 10.13
C ALA A 744 -33.60 -36.46 10.31
N SER A 745 -34.21 -35.47 9.67
CA SER A 745 -35.66 -35.21 9.77
C SER A 745 -36.50 -35.99 8.74
N SER A 746 -35.88 -36.54 7.68
CA SER A 746 -36.59 -37.40 6.71
C SER A 746 -36.68 -38.87 7.11
N PHE A 747 -36.09 -39.27 8.25
CA PHE A 747 -36.17 -40.63 8.79
C PHE A 747 -37.22 -40.79 9.93
N LEU A 748 -37.98 -39.73 10.24
CA LEU A 748 -38.96 -39.69 11.33
C LEU A 748 -40.37 -39.29 10.87
N ASN A 749 -40.73 -39.55 9.61
CA ASN A 749 -42.12 -39.53 9.13
C ASN A 749 -42.52 -40.87 8.54
#